data_AF-A0A847XP14-F1
#
_entry.id   AF-A0A847XP14-F1
#
_cell.length_a   1.000
_cell.length_b   1.000
_cell.length_c   1.000
_cell.angle_alpha   90.00
_cell.angle_beta   90.00
_cell.angle_gamma   90.00
#
_symmetry.space_group_name_H-M   'P 1'
#
loop_
_entity.id
_entity.type
_entity.pdbx_description
1 polymer ?
#
loop_
_entity_poly.entity_id
_entity_poly.type
_entity_poly.pdbx_seq_one_letter_code
_entity_poly.pdbx_strand_id
1 'polypeptide(L)'
;MHNKNNYGKFLKKALMVGVMFLILAIGYLILGTKEKDNPSVAWQNYPTNQAPVVAVLGQIIQGAKAAIKIDETSGEVGFGAKNYQGEKLQLFTKMGGGDFSKPIQEDNKVKWKAVMPGIDVEVQTFDGKIKEFIYINNREAAHSFIFELDKRGAEIELRDEAGMYITAIDKKTGEELFTLDYPIAIDASGKKIPYHYRFDGENKLILEVHDAKLLENVSYPLVLDPPMTVREYDEMLVKIGQNGDEPGNAKDGDITDVKPMGWPWGDMEYRDYVIVRVPKMTEEERAKFNERFKSISDQERSRVIENHEPPPESQTKQVDGAYQYGLDYVALMNDERVKIIEKRQDGSEQETVKSGLLDTLRDRAKINPVIDATELSLDEIIKQKEFALLYDKIKKGERKLALNELPKDESVLPGGTRLAQRLEDKKSWLASVWDKIIKPARAATTNTYTIGTSSRNYSTLQAWENARDGNLAGSDYVEKGECYNDSTFTAGILINDSTTDADNYMWLTVASGNRHNGTTGTGVKVDPTTANYVIDIEDNYTKVEWLEITGFTVDGPDYYGVIVYNASYADISKNLVHDDVYYGAGYGIGHYDNGGSDNIYNNFIYFGTQKANSWYGITAYYADTTVNVYNNTIFQGSSNNGGGGMIADHATILAKNNIAIITVAGDYCFDTDTGSYDGNSNYNASSEATSPGANSLDNIVAASTLTATTAGSENLHLKAGASSINAGVDLSTVFTTDIDAQTRPTGAGTWDIGADEIVASNNTPTISSGTDTPDPTNPGRSVSFIVDWNDADSGETIKVKVCKTDALTSQNCDGGYWATSSAFTTADPLTLIYDVASEDAGQTRNYYIFVCDDEAACTSSSSGTFSVNGTSVVPNVKFR
;
A
#
# COMPACT_ATOMS: atom_id res chain seq x y z
N MET A 1 44.19 38.50 -17.57
CA MET A 1 44.71 38.11 -18.90
C MET A 1 45.78 37.04 -18.73
N HIS A 2 45.58 35.96 -19.49
CA HIS A 2 46.44 34.83 -19.88
C HIS A 2 47.77 34.53 -19.15
N ASN A 3 47.97 33.33 -18.60
CA ASN A 3 48.13 31.97 -19.17
C ASN A 3 49.62 31.57 -19.32
N LYS A 4 50.07 30.65 -18.47
CA LYS A 4 51.34 29.89 -18.46
C LYS A 4 51.05 28.63 -17.62
N ASN A 5 51.43 27.39 -17.91
CA ASN A 5 52.37 26.80 -18.86
C ASN A 5 52.00 25.31 -18.97
N ASN A 6 52.18 24.72 -20.15
CA ASN A 6 52.31 23.28 -20.34
C ASN A 6 53.61 22.79 -19.67
N TYR A 7 53.53 22.08 -18.54
CA TYR A 7 54.49 21.06 -18.08
C TYR A 7 53.87 20.36 -16.86
N GLY A 8 53.24 19.19 -17.04
CA GLY A 8 52.56 18.53 -15.91
C GLY A 8 51.81 17.25 -16.22
N LYS A 9 52.35 16.35 -17.06
CA LYS A 9 51.80 14.98 -17.24
C LYS A 9 52.73 13.85 -16.80
N PHE A 10 53.80 14.16 -16.05
CA PHE A 10 54.75 13.15 -15.55
C PHE A 10 55.14 13.28 -14.06
N LEU A 11 54.31 13.93 -13.23
CA LEU A 11 54.59 14.13 -11.80
C LEU A 11 53.36 13.95 -10.88
N LYS A 12 52.62 12.86 -11.04
CA LYS A 12 51.59 12.43 -10.04
C LYS A 12 51.63 10.94 -9.65
N LYS A 13 52.58 10.14 -10.19
CA LYS A 13 52.81 8.75 -9.75
C LYS A 13 54.06 8.55 -8.88
N ALA A 14 54.85 9.58 -8.61
CA ALA A 14 56.12 9.47 -7.87
C ALA A 14 56.10 10.02 -6.42
N LEU A 15 55.02 10.68 -5.98
CA LEU A 15 54.95 11.25 -4.62
C LEU A 15 54.23 10.37 -3.58
N MET A 16 53.57 9.28 -4.00
CA MET A 16 52.81 8.41 -3.09
C MET A 16 53.61 7.19 -2.58
N VAL A 17 54.81 6.95 -3.13
CA VAL A 17 55.70 5.84 -2.72
C VAL A 17 56.81 6.30 -1.76
N GLY A 18 57.09 7.62 -1.70
CA GLY A 18 58.19 8.17 -0.91
C GLY A 18 57.89 8.50 0.56
N VAL A 19 56.63 8.61 0.96
CA VAL A 19 56.26 8.97 2.36
C VAL A 19 55.98 7.72 3.22
N MET A 20 55.68 6.58 2.59
CA MET A 20 55.39 5.32 3.29
C MET A 20 56.66 4.56 3.74
N PHE A 21 57.83 4.87 3.15
CA PHE A 21 59.10 4.23 3.49
C PHE A 21 59.91 4.93 4.59
N LEU A 22 59.54 6.16 4.98
CA LEU A 22 60.30 6.94 5.98
C LEU A 22 59.80 6.72 7.43
N ILE A 23 58.59 6.17 7.62
CA ILE A 23 58.03 5.90 8.97
C ILE A 23 58.37 4.48 9.46
N LEU A 24 58.66 3.55 8.55
CA LEU A 24 59.04 2.16 8.87
C LEU A 24 60.52 1.98 9.27
N ALA A 25 61.39 2.97 9.02
CA ALA A 25 62.84 2.84 9.24
C ALA A 25 63.36 3.46 10.55
N ILE A 26 62.54 4.20 11.31
CA ILE A 26 62.98 4.88 12.55
C ILE A 26 62.60 4.10 13.83
N GLY A 27 61.68 3.13 13.75
CA GLY A 27 61.24 2.34 14.91
C GLY A 27 62.12 1.12 15.26
N TYR A 28 63.06 0.72 14.40
CA TYR A 28 63.75 -0.58 14.50
C TYR A 28 65.20 -0.56 15.01
N LEU A 29 65.70 0.58 15.49
CA LEU A 29 67.01 0.65 16.14
C LEU A 29 66.94 1.50 17.39
N ILE A 30 66.69 0.86 18.54
CA ILE A 30 67.45 1.01 19.79
C ILE A 30 67.12 -0.19 20.70
N LEU A 31 68.19 -0.94 20.96
CA LEU A 31 68.47 -1.96 21.98
C LEU A 31 67.74 -1.73 23.33
N GLY A 32 67.41 -2.73 24.15
CA GLY A 32 67.92 -4.08 24.18
C GLY A 32 67.26 -4.97 25.23
N THR A 33 67.71 -6.22 25.21
CA THR A 33 67.31 -7.39 25.99
C THR A 33 67.24 -7.20 27.51
N LYS A 34 66.14 -7.68 28.12
CA LYS A 34 66.16 -8.41 29.39
C LYS A 34 64.85 -9.19 29.57
N GLU A 35 64.97 -10.49 29.78
CA GLU A 35 63.90 -11.36 30.31
C GLU A 35 63.23 -10.71 31.52
N LYS A 36 61.91 -10.52 31.45
CA LYS A 36 61.04 -10.39 32.61
C LYS A 36 59.68 -10.96 32.23
N ASP A 37 59.32 -12.02 32.96
CA ASP A 37 57.97 -12.46 33.31
C ASP A 37 56.92 -12.37 32.21
N ASN A 38 56.54 -13.55 31.73
CA ASN A 38 55.33 -13.85 30.98
C ASN A 38 54.20 -12.87 31.39
N PRO A 39 53.88 -11.84 30.60
CA PRO A 39 52.91 -10.85 31.03
C PRO A 39 51.59 -11.58 31.06
N SER A 40 51.08 -11.73 32.28
CA SER A 40 49.70 -12.04 32.61
C SER A 40 48.80 -11.66 31.44
N VAL A 41 48.23 -12.68 30.78
CA VAL A 41 47.15 -12.49 29.81
C VAL A 41 46.12 -11.65 30.54
N ALA A 42 46.07 -10.36 30.18
CA ALA A 42 45.20 -9.41 30.84
C ALA A 42 43.78 -9.80 30.44
N TRP A 43 43.10 -10.52 31.33
CA TRP A 43 41.68 -10.85 31.25
C TRP A 43 40.96 -9.55 30.90
N GLN A 44 40.40 -9.47 29.69
CA GLN A 44 39.64 -8.29 29.30
C GLN A 44 38.51 -8.13 30.31
N ASN A 45 38.52 -7.01 31.04
CA ASN A 45 37.38 -6.64 31.86
C ASN A 45 36.23 -6.32 30.91
N TYR A 46 35.17 -7.11 30.99
CA TYR A 46 33.94 -6.81 30.26
C TYR A 46 33.36 -5.51 30.84
N PRO A 47 33.19 -4.44 30.05
CA PRO A 47 32.62 -3.20 30.55
C PRO A 47 31.15 -3.45 30.88
N THR A 48 30.84 -3.50 32.18
CA THR A 48 29.47 -3.56 32.67
C THR A 48 29.31 -2.64 33.87
N ASN A 49 28.18 -1.95 33.93
CA ASN A 49 27.80 -1.12 35.07
C ASN A 49 27.22 -1.94 36.24
N GLN A 50 27.16 -3.28 36.10
CA GLN A 50 26.61 -4.19 37.09
C GLN A 50 27.67 -4.67 38.09
N ALA A 51 27.28 -4.79 39.36
CA ALA A 51 28.18 -5.21 40.43
C ALA A 51 28.57 -6.70 40.26
N PRO A 52 29.85 -7.09 40.45
CA PRO A 52 30.26 -8.48 40.41
C PRO A 52 29.60 -9.32 41.52
N VAL A 53 29.20 -10.54 41.21
CA VAL A 53 28.60 -11.50 42.16
C VAL A 53 29.51 -12.70 42.31
N VAL A 54 29.78 -13.15 43.54
CA VAL A 54 30.68 -14.29 43.80
C VAL A 54 30.15 -15.55 43.10
N ALA A 55 30.96 -16.15 42.24
CA ALA A 55 30.62 -17.42 41.60
C ALA A 55 30.95 -18.56 42.57
N VAL A 56 30.03 -19.50 42.82
CA VAL A 56 30.26 -20.67 43.69
C VAL A 56 29.97 -21.93 42.90
N LEU A 57 30.96 -22.83 42.82
CA LEU A 57 30.80 -24.12 42.13
C LEU A 57 29.74 -25.00 42.80
N GLY A 58 29.08 -25.86 42.01
CA GLY A 58 28.04 -26.78 42.49
C GLY A 58 26.71 -26.12 42.86
N GLN A 59 26.68 -24.80 43.05
CA GLN A 59 25.48 -24.02 43.33
C GLN A 59 24.92 -23.36 42.06
N ILE A 60 23.62 -23.04 42.09
CA ILE A 60 23.02 -22.21 41.05
C ILE A 60 23.45 -20.77 41.31
N ILE A 61 24.21 -20.20 40.38
CA ILE A 61 24.62 -18.81 40.41
C ILE A 61 23.53 -18.00 39.71
N GLN A 62 22.88 -17.12 40.48
CA GLN A 62 21.74 -16.32 40.04
C GLN A 62 22.21 -14.93 39.59
N GLY A 63 22.03 -14.60 38.30
CA GLY A 63 21.96 -13.21 37.84
C GLY A 63 20.57 -12.63 38.13
N ALA A 64 20.32 -11.36 37.77
CA ALA A 64 18.96 -10.81 37.90
C ALA A 64 17.96 -11.53 36.97
N LYS A 65 18.41 -12.03 35.81
CA LYS A 65 17.54 -12.57 34.75
C LYS A 65 17.96 -13.95 34.20
N ALA A 66 19.24 -14.29 34.30
CA ALA A 66 19.80 -15.59 33.91
C ALA A 66 20.35 -16.36 35.13
N ALA A 67 20.45 -17.67 35.02
CA ALA A 67 21.09 -18.55 36.00
C ALA A 67 22.06 -19.51 35.31
N ILE A 68 23.16 -19.82 35.98
CA ILE A 68 24.12 -20.83 35.54
C ILE A 68 24.44 -21.78 36.70
N LYS A 69 24.71 -23.04 36.40
CA LYS A 69 25.30 -23.98 37.37
C LYS A 69 26.41 -24.73 36.69
N ILE A 70 27.52 -24.87 37.40
CA ILE A 70 28.63 -25.68 36.92
C ILE A 70 28.75 -26.88 37.84
N ASP A 71 28.67 -28.08 37.26
CA ASP A 71 28.85 -29.32 37.98
C ASP A 71 30.33 -29.54 38.33
N GLU A 72 30.64 -29.65 39.62
CA GLU A 72 32.00 -29.78 40.13
C GLU A 72 32.72 -31.05 39.66
N THR A 73 31.98 -32.10 39.32
CA THR A 73 32.55 -33.43 39.07
C THR A 73 32.66 -33.74 37.58
N SER A 74 31.66 -33.34 36.80
CA SER A 74 31.54 -33.60 35.37
C SER A 74 31.94 -32.42 34.50
N GLY A 75 31.98 -31.20 35.06
CA GLY A 75 32.25 -29.98 34.32
C GLY A 75 31.14 -29.57 33.36
N GLU A 76 29.98 -30.21 33.47
CA GLU A 76 28.77 -29.84 32.75
C GLU A 76 28.30 -28.46 33.20
N VAL A 77 27.94 -27.61 32.25
CA VAL A 77 27.49 -26.24 32.50
C VAL A 77 26.02 -26.11 32.13
N GLY A 78 25.17 -25.93 33.14
CA GLY A 78 23.75 -25.63 32.98
C GLY A 78 23.50 -24.14 32.86
N PHE A 79 22.64 -23.75 31.92
CA PHE A 79 22.15 -22.39 31.70
C PHE A 79 20.62 -22.35 31.76
N GLY A 80 20.05 -21.22 32.20
CA GLY A 80 18.59 -21.01 32.21
C GLY A 80 18.16 -19.58 32.51
N ALA A 81 16.86 -19.32 32.37
CA ALA A 81 16.20 -18.06 32.72
C ALA A 81 15.58 -18.12 34.14
N LYS A 82 15.61 -17.00 34.87
CA LYS A 82 15.26 -16.95 36.31
C LYS A 82 13.74 -16.98 36.63
N ASN A 83 12.89 -16.57 35.70
CA ASN A 83 11.46 -16.28 35.97
C ASN A 83 10.47 -17.39 35.60
N TYR A 84 10.92 -18.47 34.95
CA TYR A 84 10.07 -19.62 34.67
C TYR A 84 9.90 -20.46 35.96
N GLN A 85 8.69 -20.94 36.26
CA GLN A 85 8.32 -21.49 37.59
C GLN A 85 9.36 -22.45 38.21
N GLY A 86 10.12 -21.93 39.19
CA GLY A 86 11.16 -22.64 39.95
C GLY A 86 12.55 -22.62 39.30
N GLU A 87 13.62 -22.68 40.11
CA GLU A 87 15.04 -22.63 39.71
C GLU A 87 15.50 -23.86 38.89
N LYS A 88 14.88 -24.13 37.73
CA LYS A 88 15.26 -25.22 36.84
C LYS A 88 16.03 -24.65 35.66
N LEU A 89 17.33 -24.90 35.67
CA LEU A 89 18.19 -24.79 34.50
C LEU A 89 17.61 -25.64 33.38
N GLN A 90 17.55 -25.09 32.17
CA GLN A 90 16.78 -25.66 31.06
C GLN A 90 17.69 -26.39 30.06
N LEU A 91 18.91 -25.87 29.87
CA LEU A 91 19.87 -26.40 28.92
C LEU A 91 21.20 -26.62 29.63
N PHE A 92 21.65 -27.86 29.67
CA PHE A 92 23.00 -28.21 30.07
C PHE A 92 23.84 -28.45 28.83
N THR A 93 25.05 -27.91 28.84
CA THR A 93 26.02 -28.10 27.76
C THR A 93 27.28 -28.76 28.32
N LYS A 94 27.86 -29.59 27.48
CA LYS A 94 29.16 -30.21 27.74
C LYS A 94 30.03 -30.11 26.50
N MET A 95 31.14 -29.39 26.60
CA MET A 95 32.09 -29.28 25.50
C MET A 95 32.78 -30.63 25.27
N GLY A 96 32.59 -31.18 24.07
CA GLY A 96 33.10 -32.48 23.67
C GLY A 96 34.63 -32.51 23.70
N GLY A 97 35.18 -33.50 24.42
CA GLY A 97 36.63 -33.68 24.56
C GLY A 97 37.34 -32.69 25.50
N GLY A 98 36.61 -31.80 26.19
CA GLY A 98 37.17 -30.88 27.17
C GLY A 98 37.31 -31.48 28.58
N ASP A 99 38.41 -31.16 29.28
CA ASP A 99 38.60 -31.47 30.71
C ASP A 99 38.33 -30.24 31.59
N PHE A 100 37.23 -30.28 32.34
CA PHE A 100 36.79 -29.22 33.24
C PHE A 100 36.96 -29.59 34.73
N SER A 101 37.69 -30.66 35.04
CA SER A 101 37.83 -31.18 36.42
C SER A 101 38.64 -30.30 37.38
N LYS A 102 39.25 -29.21 36.89
CA LYS A 102 40.16 -28.33 37.64
C LYS A 102 39.80 -26.84 37.51
N PRO A 103 38.64 -26.41 38.04
CA PRO A 103 38.28 -25.00 38.07
C PRO A 103 39.21 -24.19 39.00
N ILE A 104 39.49 -22.96 38.61
CA ILE A 104 40.16 -21.92 39.39
C ILE A 104 39.13 -20.83 39.65
N GLN A 105 38.74 -20.66 40.90
CA GLN A 105 37.71 -19.70 41.31
C GLN A 105 38.36 -18.43 41.89
N GLU A 106 38.00 -17.27 41.36
CA GLU A 106 38.51 -15.95 41.76
C GLU A 106 37.34 -14.95 41.79
N ASP A 107 36.82 -14.65 42.98
CA ASP A 107 35.68 -13.74 43.20
C ASP A 107 34.46 -14.06 42.31
N ASN A 108 34.24 -13.26 41.27
CA ASN A 108 33.13 -13.40 40.33
C ASN A 108 33.51 -14.18 39.07
N LYS A 109 34.65 -14.88 39.09
CA LYS A 109 35.18 -15.63 37.95
C LYS A 109 35.41 -17.09 38.30
N VAL A 110 35.09 -17.96 37.37
CA VAL A 110 35.50 -19.36 37.37
C VAL A 110 36.24 -19.64 36.08
N LYS A 111 37.48 -20.12 36.18
CA LYS A 111 38.35 -20.35 35.03
C LYS A 111 38.83 -21.79 34.96
N TRP A 112 38.85 -22.35 33.77
CA TRP A 112 39.50 -23.61 33.44
C TRP A 112 40.65 -23.36 32.49
N LYS A 113 41.82 -23.93 32.81
CA LYS A 113 43.01 -23.84 31.97
C LYS A 113 43.22 -25.16 31.23
N ALA A 114 43.64 -25.06 29.98
CA ALA A 114 43.96 -26.22 29.13
C ALA A 114 42.82 -27.26 29.09
N VAL A 115 41.57 -26.78 28.98
CA VAL A 115 40.37 -27.62 28.78
C VAL A 115 40.57 -28.52 27.56
N MET A 116 41.17 -27.96 26.52
CA MET A 116 41.73 -28.67 25.38
C MET A 116 43.13 -28.08 25.08
N PRO A 117 43.96 -28.71 24.23
CA PRO A 117 45.24 -28.13 23.84
C PRO A 117 45.11 -26.69 23.32
N GLY A 118 45.65 -25.73 24.08
CA GLY A 118 45.60 -24.30 23.74
C GLY A 118 44.29 -23.57 24.07
N ILE A 119 43.32 -24.21 24.74
CA ILE A 119 42.01 -23.65 25.05
C ILE A 119 41.83 -23.45 26.56
N ASP A 120 41.54 -22.22 26.98
CA ASP A 120 41.05 -21.90 28.32
C ASP A 120 39.57 -21.47 28.24
N VAL A 121 38.80 -21.70 29.31
CA VAL A 121 37.40 -21.24 29.41
C VAL A 121 37.25 -20.42 30.70
N GLU A 122 36.51 -19.32 30.66
CA GLU A 122 36.19 -18.50 31.82
C GLU A 122 34.71 -18.15 31.85
N VAL A 123 34.12 -18.19 33.03
CA VAL A 123 32.78 -17.65 33.32
C VAL A 123 32.92 -16.49 34.28
N GLN A 124 32.28 -15.36 33.98
CA GLN A 124 32.18 -14.18 34.83
C GLN A 124 30.73 -13.92 35.23
N THR A 125 30.49 -13.55 36.49
CA THR A 125 29.15 -13.34 37.06
C THR A 125 28.98 -11.91 37.58
N PHE A 126 27.84 -11.30 37.23
CA PHE A 126 27.46 -9.94 37.61
C PHE A 126 26.00 -9.93 38.05
N ASP A 127 25.63 -8.91 38.84
CA ASP A 127 24.26 -8.68 39.28
C ASP A 127 23.40 -8.29 38.08
N GLY A 128 22.77 -9.30 37.47
CA GLY A 128 22.00 -9.12 36.24
C GLY A 128 22.47 -9.89 35.04
N LYS A 129 23.71 -10.40 35.03
CA LYS A 129 24.35 -10.90 33.81
C LYS A 129 25.39 -11.96 34.10
N ILE A 130 25.48 -12.95 33.19
CA ILE A 130 26.48 -14.01 33.22
C ILE A 130 27.17 -13.97 31.86
N LYS A 131 28.51 -14.12 31.84
CA LYS A 131 29.30 -14.11 30.61
C LYS A 131 30.27 -15.28 30.59
N GLU A 132 30.37 -15.93 29.44
CA GLU A 132 31.34 -16.99 29.18
C GLU A 132 32.35 -16.49 28.14
N PHE A 133 33.60 -16.96 28.26
CA PHE A 133 34.68 -16.64 27.35
C PHE A 133 35.49 -17.90 27.06
N ILE A 134 35.74 -18.16 25.78
CA ILE A 134 36.64 -19.21 25.31
C ILE A 134 37.90 -18.53 24.78
N TYR A 135 39.03 -18.80 25.41
CA TYR A 135 40.33 -18.24 25.03
C TYR A 135 41.06 -19.26 24.17
N ILE A 136 41.25 -18.90 22.90
CA ILE A 136 42.06 -19.65 21.95
C ILE A 136 43.46 -19.03 22.00
N ASN A 137 44.42 -19.74 22.58
CA ASN A 137 45.71 -19.15 22.97
C ASN A 137 46.80 -19.22 21.88
N ASN A 138 46.62 -20.05 20.87
CA ASN A 138 47.58 -20.23 19.79
C ASN A 138 46.90 -20.73 18.50
N ARG A 139 47.66 -20.72 17.41
CA ARG A 139 47.17 -21.06 16.07
C ARG A 139 46.80 -22.53 15.92
N GLU A 140 47.49 -23.40 16.63
CA GLU A 140 47.31 -24.85 16.57
C GLU A 140 46.08 -25.33 17.36
N ALA A 141 45.49 -24.47 18.20
CA ALA A 141 44.31 -24.78 18.97
C ALA A 141 43.05 -24.93 18.11
N ALA A 142 42.04 -25.61 18.63
CA ALA A 142 40.76 -25.78 17.95
C ALA A 142 40.04 -24.43 17.77
N HIS A 143 39.42 -24.24 16.61
CA HIS A 143 38.58 -23.08 16.27
C HIS A 143 37.13 -23.49 15.96
N SER A 144 36.78 -24.75 16.25
CA SER A 144 35.44 -25.30 16.17
C SER A 144 35.22 -26.16 17.42
N PHE A 145 34.10 -25.96 18.10
CA PHE A 145 33.78 -26.59 19.37
C PHE A 145 32.42 -27.28 19.26
N ILE A 146 32.34 -28.53 19.73
CA ILE A 146 31.09 -29.29 19.77
C ILE A 146 30.60 -29.31 21.21
N PHE A 147 29.35 -28.92 21.43
CA PHE A 147 28.69 -28.98 22.72
C PHE A 147 27.57 -30.02 22.66
N GLU A 148 27.67 -31.04 23.50
CA GLU A 148 26.58 -31.97 23.76
C GLU A 148 25.52 -31.26 24.62
N LEU A 149 24.26 -31.37 24.23
CA LEU A 149 23.13 -30.70 24.88
C LEU A 149 22.31 -31.70 25.68
N ASP A 150 22.05 -31.38 26.94
CA ASP A 150 21.10 -32.11 27.80
C ASP A 150 19.99 -31.16 28.27
N LYS A 151 18.76 -31.47 27.88
CA LYS A 151 17.57 -30.66 28.14
C LYS A 151 16.92 -31.17 29.41
N ARG A 152 16.94 -30.37 30.48
CA ARG A 152 16.38 -30.77 31.79
C ARG A 152 15.30 -29.77 32.21
N GLY A 153 14.19 -30.24 32.78
CA GLY A 153 13.12 -29.34 33.25
C GLY A 153 11.96 -29.21 32.28
N ALA A 154 11.71 -28.01 31.76
CA ALA A 154 10.65 -27.77 30.76
C ALA A 154 11.00 -28.48 29.44
N GLU A 155 10.00 -28.80 28.64
CA GLU A 155 10.25 -29.44 27.35
C GLU A 155 10.73 -28.34 26.38
N ILE A 156 12.04 -28.15 26.28
CA ILE A 156 12.62 -27.08 25.46
C ILE A 156 12.92 -27.52 24.03
N GLU A 157 12.52 -26.68 23.09
CA GLU A 157 12.91 -26.73 21.69
C GLU A 157 14.02 -25.72 21.43
N LEU A 158 14.97 -26.10 20.57
CA LEU A 158 16.00 -25.20 20.08
C LEU A 158 15.73 -24.97 18.60
N ARG A 159 15.56 -23.71 18.21
CA ARG A 159 15.29 -23.31 16.82
C ARG A 159 16.48 -22.53 16.29
N ASP A 160 16.96 -22.94 15.12
CA ASP A 160 18.01 -22.23 14.38
C ASP A 160 17.36 -21.15 13.51
N GLU A 161 17.70 -19.89 13.77
CA GLU A 161 17.16 -18.73 13.06
C GLU A 161 18.12 -18.31 11.94
N ALA A 162 18.16 -19.15 10.89
CA ALA A 162 18.98 -18.94 9.69
C ALA A 162 20.48 -18.74 9.97
N GLY A 163 21.03 -19.43 10.98
CA GLY A 163 22.44 -19.37 11.35
C GLY A 163 22.87 -18.09 12.07
N MET A 164 21.93 -17.19 12.41
CA MET A 164 22.24 -15.94 13.12
C MET A 164 22.32 -16.13 14.64
N TYR A 165 21.35 -16.86 15.21
CA TYR A 165 21.29 -17.20 16.64
C TYR A 165 20.38 -18.41 16.86
N ILE A 166 20.45 -19.01 18.04
CA ILE A 166 19.60 -20.14 18.42
C ILE A 166 18.63 -19.71 19.51
N THR A 167 17.35 -19.97 19.32
CA THR A 167 16.30 -19.65 20.28
C THR A 167 15.89 -20.87 21.08
N ALA A 168 15.86 -20.74 22.41
CA ALA A 168 15.30 -21.73 23.31
C ALA A 168 13.84 -21.39 23.62
N ILE A 169 12.93 -22.30 23.28
CA ILE A 169 11.48 -22.13 23.40
C ILE A 169 10.92 -23.18 24.34
N ASP A 170 10.06 -22.80 25.28
CA ASP A 170 9.25 -23.78 26.02
C ASP A 170 8.11 -24.29 25.14
N LYS A 171 8.14 -25.58 24.79
CA LYS A 171 7.11 -26.19 23.92
C LYS A 171 5.72 -26.18 24.53
N LYS A 172 5.60 -26.06 25.86
CA LYS A 172 4.28 -26.07 26.53
C LYS A 172 3.57 -24.72 26.44
N THR A 173 4.32 -23.64 26.59
CA THR A 173 3.77 -22.27 26.63
C THR A 173 4.01 -21.49 25.35
N GLY A 174 4.94 -21.94 24.49
CA GLY A 174 5.42 -21.18 23.34
C GLY A 174 6.32 -19.99 23.72
N GLU A 175 6.74 -19.88 24.98
CA GLU A 175 7.54 -18.75 25.45
C GLU A 175 9.01 -18.90 25.02
N GLU A 176 9.56 -17.87 24.38
CA GLU A 176 11.00 -17.76 24.10
C GLU A 176 11.75 -17.45 25.39
N LEU A 177 12.58 -18.37 25.88
CA LEU A 177 13.23 -18.24 27.17
C LEU A 177 14.52 -17.41 27.07
N PHE A 178 15.39 -17.77 26.14
CA PHE A 178 16.67 -17.10 25.88
C PHE A 178 17.18 -17.44 24.48
N THR A 179 18.16 -16.68 24.00
CA THR A 179 18.87 -16.96 22.76
C THR A 179 20.36 -17.13 23.00
N LEU A 180 20.99 -17.97 22.17
CA LEU A 180 22.44 -18.00 21.98
C LEU A 180 22.74 -17.12 20.76
N ASP A 181 23.18 -15.89 21.01
CA ASP A 181 23.32 -14.88 19.96
C ASP A 181 24.61 -15.08 19.15
N TYR A 182 24.71 -14.34 18.04
CA TYR A 182 25.86 -14.36 17.14
C TYR A 182 27.21 -14.17 17.86
N PRO A 183 28.07 -15.20 17.93
CA PRO A 183 29.32 -15.10 18.68
C PRO A 183 30.39 -14.33 17.92
N ILE A 184 31.18 -13.54 18.66
CA ILE A 184 32.30 -12.78 18.09
C ILE A 184 33.55 -13.08 18.90
N ALA A 185 34.61 -13.47 18.23
CA ALA A 185 35.94 -13.49 18.82
C ALA A 185 36.66 -12.17 18.57
N ILE A 186 37.37 -11.68 19.57
CA ILE A 186 38.25 -10.51 19.45
C ILE A 186 39.69 -11.00 19.59
N ASP A 187 40.52 -10.71 18.60
CA ASP A 187 41.93 -11.05 18.63
C ASP A 187 42.74 -10.05 19.47
N ALA A 188 44.00 -10.36 19.76
CA ALA A 188 44.87 -9.51 20.58
C ALA A 188 45.15 -8.11 19.99
N SER A 189 44.84 -7.89 18.71
CA SER A 189 44.93 -6.58 18.03
C SER A 189 43.62 -5.80 18.03
N GLY A 190 42.53 -6.38 18.56
CA GLY A 190 41.18 -5.82 18.55
C GLY A 190 40.37 -6.14 17.29
N LYS A 191 40.86 -7.03 16.42
CA LYS A 191 40.13 -7.48 15.23
C LYS A 191 38.97 -8.38 15.64
N LYS A 192 37.77 -8.07 15.17
CA LYS A 192 36.57 -8.90 15.35
C LYS A 192 36.55 -10.04 14.32
N ILE A 193 36.28 -11.25 14.79
CA ILE A 193 36.23 -12.47 13.99
C ILE A 193 34.87 -13.12 14.25
N PRO A 194 33.98 -13.16 13.25
CA PRO A 194 32.65 -13.74 13.38
C PRO A 194 32.69 -15.27 13.52
N TYR A 195 31.88 -15.80 14.43
CA TYR A 195 31.57 -17.22 14.61
C TYR A 195 30.06 -17.42 14.42
N HIS A 196 29.64 -18.66 14.25
CA HIS A 196 28.23 -19.02 14.20
C HIS A 196 27.99 -20.36 14.89
N TYR A 197 26.72 -20.60 15.20
CA TYR A 197 26.27 -21.89 15.70
C TYR A 197 25.66 -22.71 14.57
N ARG A 198 25.83 -24.04 14.64
CA ARG A 198 25.19 -25.01 13.76
C ARG A 198 24.66 -26.19 14.56
N PHE A 199 23.42 -26.58 14.32
CA PHE A 199 22.80 -27.73 14.98
C PHE A 199 22.95 -29.01 14.12
N ASP A 200 23.31 -30.14 14.74
CA ASP A 200 23.47 -31.41 14.01
C ASP A 200 22.19 -32.27 13.93
N GLY A 201 21.10 -31.82 14.57
CA GLY A 201 19.82 -32.55 14.63
C GLY A 201 19.70 -33.58 15.75
N GLU A 202 20.81 -33.93 16.44
CA GLU A 202 20.91 -35.03 17.41
C GLU A 202 21.47 -34.56 18.77
N ASN A 203 21.02 -33.41 19.28
CA ASN A 203 21.48 -32.79 20.54
C ASN A 203 22.95 -32.34 20.55
N LYS A 204 23.56 -32.00 19.41
CA LYS A 204 24.85 -31.30 19.41
C LYS A 204 24.76 -29.92 18.77
N LEU A 205 25.43 -29.00 19.42
CA LEU A 205 25.63 -27.63 19.00
C LEU A 205 27.09 -27.44 18.60
N ILE A 206 27.34 -27.00 17.38
CA ILE A 206 28.68 -26.76 16.85
C ILE A 206 28.90 -25.26 16.76
N LEU A 207 29.91 -24.75 17.45
CA LEU A 207 30.35 -23.36 17.40
C LEU A 207 31.60 -23.27 16.54
N GLU A 208 31.52 -22.63 15.38
CA GLU A 208 32.62 -22.58 14.42
C GLU A 208 32.76 -21.23 13.74
N VAL A 209 33.97 -20.94 13.23
CA VAL A 209 34.25 -19.67 12.56
C VAL A 209 33.41 -19.56 11.29
N HIS A 210 32.84 -18.38 11.03
CA HIS A 210 31.96 -18.18 9.87
C HIS A 210 32.72 -18.34 8.54
N ASP A 211 33.96 -17.85 8.46
CA ASP A 211 34.85 -18.07 7.32
C ASP A 211 36.27 -18.35 7.82
N ALA A 212 36.80 -19.54 7.49
CA ALA A 212 38.13 -19.98 7.88
C ALA A 212 39.24 -19.02 7.41
N LYS A 213 39.04 -18.27 6.31
CA LYS A 213 40.01 -17.29 5.81
C LYS A 213 40.25 -16.14 6.80
N LEU A 214 39.28 -15.86 7.67
CA LEU A 214 39.40 -14.79 8.67
C LEU A 214 40.48 -15.10 9.72
N LEU A 215 40.86 -16.38 9.86
CA LEU A 215 41.91 -16.89 10.74
C LEU A 215 43.32 -16.80 10.13
N GLU A 216 43.48 -16.44 8.86
CA GLU A 216 44.81 -16.39 8.22
C GLU A 216 45.72 -15.30 8.79
N ASN A 217 45.14 -14.19 9.27
CA ASN A 217 45.84 -13.02 9.80
C ASN A 217 45.21 -12.58 11.14
N VAL A 218 45.45 -13.36 12.20
CA VAL A 218 44.91 -13.12 13.55
C VAL A 218 46.00 -13.15 14.59
N SER A 219 45.86 -12.32 15.63
CA SER A 219 46.79 -12.23 16.75
C SER A 219 46.23 -12.96 17.96
N TYR A 220 46.96 -13.94 18.49
CA TYR A 220 46.54 -14.71 19.66
C TYR A 220 46.91 -13.99 20.97
N PRO A 221 46.13 -14.16 22.05
CA PRO A 221 44.93 -14.99 22.13
C PRO A 221 43.72 -14.38 21.41
N LEU A 222 42.85 -15.24 20.86
CA LEU A 222 41.49 -14.85 20.50
C LEU A 222 40.59 -15.10 21.72
N VAL A 223 39.76 -14.12 22.05
CA VAL A 223 38.75 -14.23 23.10
C VAL A 223 37.39 -14.34 22.42
N LEU A 224 36.84 -15.54 22.39
CA LEU A 224 35.50 -15.83 21.85
C LEU A 224 34.46 -15.66 22.95
N ASP A 225 33.50 -14.78 22.72
CA ASP A 225 32.35 -14.54 23.58
C ASP A 225 31.13 -15.21 22.91
N PRO A 226 30.63 -16.35 23.46
CA PRO A 226 29.32 -16.92 23.13
C PRO A 226 28.22 -16.24 23.96
N PRO A 227 27.56 -15.18 23.47
CA PRO A 227 26.54 -14.47 24.24
C PRO A 227 25.28 -15.32 24.41
N MET A 228 24.72 -15.27 25.62
CA MET A 228 23.35 -15.68 25.91
C MET A 228 22.54 -14.48 26.35
N THR A 229 21.39 -14.26 25.72
CA THR A 229 20.48 -13.16 26.06
C THR A 229 19.13 -13.72 26.48
N VAL A 230 18.72 -13.39 27.71
CA VAL A 230 17.35 -13.68 28.18
C VAL A 230 16.42 -12.74 27.41
N ARG A 231 15.33 -13.26 26.86
CA ARG A 231 14.36 -12.43 26.12
C ARG A 231 13.38 -11.82 27.11
N GLU A 232 13.45 -10.49 27.26
CA GLU A 232 12.80 -9.75 28.35
C GLU A 232 11.73 -8.79 27.90
N TYR A 233 11.88 -8.31 26.67
CA TYR A 233 11.00 -7.37 26.01
C TYR A 233 11.06 -7.66 24.52
N ASP A 234 10.08 -7.12 23.80
CA ASP A 234 10.09 -7.12 22.34
C ASP A 234 10.32 -5.69 21.85
N GLU A 235 10.83 -5.57 20.64
CA GLU A 235 11.09 -4.31 19.96
C GLU A 235 10.14 -4.17 18.77
N MET A 236 9.43 -3.04 18.72
CA MET A 236 8.54 -2.69 17.62
C MET A 236 9.20 -1.65 16.72
N LEU A 237 9.18 -1.89 15.41
CA LEU A 237 9.49 -0.88 14.40
C LEU A 237 8.26 -0.04 14.09
N VAL A 238 8.32 1.24 14.45
CA VAL A 238 7.22 2.18 14.29
C VAL A 238 7.56 3.18 13.21
N LYS A 239 6.67 3.31 12.23
CA LYS A 239 6.89 4.17 11.07
C LYS A 239 6.90 5.64 11.47
N ILE A 240 7.89 6.40 10.98
CA ILE A 240 7.94 7.87 11.07
C ILE A 240 7.56 8.50 9.72
N GLY A 241 6.48 9.27 9.73
CA GLY A 241 5.92 9.95 8.56
C GLY A 241 5.31 9.02 7.51
N GLN A 242 4.72 9.58 6.46
CA GLN A 242 3.94 8.84 5.45
C GLN A 242 4.36 9.19 4.01
N ASN A 243 4.32 8.19 3.12
CA ASN A 243 4.49 8.37 1.67
C ASN A 243 3.18 8.03 0.96
N GLY A 244 2.42 9.05 0.54
CA GLY A 244 1.17 8.88 -0.19
C GLY A 244 0.03 8.28 0.64
N ASP A 245 -1.20 8.41 0.14
CA ASP A 245 -2.41 8.00 0.85
C ASP A 245 -2.97 6.63 0.43
N GLU A 246 -2.25 5.91 -0.42
CA GLU A 246 -2.67 4.61 -0.95
C GLU A 246 -2.77 3.53 0.15
N PRO A 247 -3.68 2.54 -0.03
CA PRO A 247 -3.79 1.37 0.85
C PRO A 247 -2.49 0.56 0.86
N GLY A 248 -2.04 0.13 2.04
CA GLY A 248 -0.84 -0.69 2.21
C GLY A 248 0.48 0.06 2.39
N ASN A 249 0.49 1.38 2.17
CA ASN A 249 1.61 2.24 2.55
C ASN A 249 1.57 2.51 4.07
N ALA A 250 2.70 2.29 4.75
CA ALA A 250 2.81 2.56 6.19
C ALA A 250 2.57 4.05 6.48
N LYS A 251 1.64 4.32 7.40
CA LYS A 251 1.28 5.64 7.91
C LYS A 251 2.14 5.97 9.13
N ASP A 252 2.24 7.24 9.46
CA ASP A 252 2.98 7.69 10.65
C ASP A 252 2.41 7.03 11.93
N GLY A 253 3.26 6.38 12.72
CA GLY A 253 2.85 5.61 13.91
C GLY A 253 2.43 4.16 13.66
N ASP A 254 2.41 3.66 12.43
CA ASP A 254 2.09 2.25 12.17
C ASP A 254 3.20 1.33 12.70
N ILE A 255 2.81 0.22 13.32
CA ILE A 255 3.72 -0.85 13.74
C ILE A 255 3.97 -1.72 12.51
N THR A 256 5.22 -1.76 12.05
CA THR A 256 5.58 -2.39 10.77
C THR A 256 6.28 -3.74 10.91
N ASP A 257 6.94 -3.96 12.04
CA ASP A 257 7.53 -5.24 12.42
C ASP A 257 7.66 -5.30 13.95
N VAL A 258 7.62 -6.49 14.52
CA VAL A 258 7.86 -6.75 15.94
C VAL A 258 8.81 -7.94 16.06
N LYS A 259 9.91 -7.72 16.78
CA LYS A 259 10.95 -8.74 16.99
C LYS A 259 11.33 -8.85 18.46
N PRO A 260 11.69 -10.04 18.94
CA PRO A 260 12.13 -10.21 20.31
C PRO A 260 13.48 -9.55 20.55
N MET A 261 13.77 -9.21 21.81
CA MET A 261 14.95 -8.47 22.29
C MET A 261 16.16 -8.41 21.35
N GLY A 262 17.21 -9.23 21.39
CA GLY A 262 18.45 -9.02 20.61
C GLY A 262 18.40 -9.08 19.07
N TRP A 263 17.34 -8.65 18.39
CA TRP A 263 17.29 -8.59 16.92
C TRP A 263 18.23 -7.49 16.35
N PRO A 264 19.07 -7.81 15.35
CA PRO A 264 20.02 -6.85 14.77
C PRO A 264 19.34 -5.98 13.70
N TRP A 265 18.63 -4.94 14.12
CA TRP A 265 18.08 -3.95 13.18
C TRP A 265 19.20 -3.33 12.33
N GLY A 266 18.92 -3.12 11.03
CA GLY A 266 19.88 -2.52 10.11
C GLY A 266 19.91 -0.99 10.23
N ASP A 267 20.92 -0.38 9.59
CA ASP A 267 21.11 1.07 9.61
C ASP A 267 19.90 1.83 9.02
N MET A 268 19.16 1.22 8.09
CA MET A 268 17.95 1.81 7.50
C MET A 268 16.79 1.81 8.49
N GLU A 269 16.58 0.72 9.22
CA GLU A 269 15.53 0.59 10.23
C GLU A 269 15.75 1.61 11.35
N TYR A 270 16.99 1.74 11.81
CA TYR A 270 17.39 2.74 12.77
C TYR A 270 17.21 4.19 12.27
N ARG A 271 17.29 4.43 10.95
CA ARG A 271 17.12 5.76 10.35
C ARG A 271 15.66 6.14 10.07
N ASP A 272 14.87 5.18 9.61
CA ASP A 272 13.54 5.45 9.02
C ASP A 272 12.36 5.15 9.97
N TYR A 273 12.65 4.58 11.14
CA TYR A 273 11.69 4.14 12.15
C TYR A 273 12.10 4.56 13.56
N VAL A 274 11.14 4.61 14.47
CA VAL A 274 11.39 4.60 15.92
C VAL A 274 11.34 3.16 16.40
N ILE A 275 12.33 2.76 17.20
CA ILE A 275 12.29 1.48 17.92
C ILE A 275 11.64 1.71 19.28
N VAL A 276 10.60 0.95 19.58
CA VAL A 276 9.89 1.00 20.86
C VAL A 276 10.00 -0.36 21.56
N ARG A 277 10.57 -0.39 22.76
CA ARG A 277 10.58 -1.58 23.62
C ARG A 277 9.26 -1.69 24.36
N VAL A 278 8.68 -2.88 24.33
CA VAL A 278 7.38 -3.19 24.92
C VAL A 278 7.48 -4.45 25.78
N PRO A 279 6.54 -4.70 26.71
CA PRO A 279 6.51 -5.96 27.44
C PRO A 279 6.60 -7.17 26.50
N LYS A 280 7.30 -8.21 26.95
CA LYS A 280 7.51 -9.45 26.19
C LYS A 280 6.18 -10.07 25.77
N MET A 281 6.13 -10.54 24.52
CA MET A 281 5.02 -11.29 23.96
C MET A 281 5.43 -12.73 23.64
N THR A 282 4.44 -13.58 23.39
CA THR A 282 4.60 -14.88 22.74
C THR A 282 4.79 -14.72 21.22
N GLU A 283 5.22 -15.78 20.54
CA GLU A 283 5.38 -15.74 19.07
C GLU A 283 4.04 -15.47 18.35
N GLU A 284 2.94 -16.05 18.86
CA GLU A 284 1.59 -15.84 18.32
C GLU A 284 1.12 -14.39 18.50
N GLU A 285 1.37 -13.80 19.66
CA GLU A 285 1.06 -12.39 19.93
C GLU A 285 1.88 -11.46 19.02
N ARG A 286 3.18 -11.73 18.78
CA ARG A 286 4.00 -10.96 17.83
C ARG A 286 3.49 -11.06 16.40
N ALA A 287 3.14 -12.27 15.96
CA ALA A 287 2.69 -12.52 14.60
C ALA A 287 1.47 -11.66 14.23
N LYS A 288 0.58 -11.40 15.19
CA LYS A 288 -0.59 -10.53 15.04
C LYS A 288 -0.25 -9.13 14.54
N PHE A 289 0.88 -8.56 14.95
CA PHE A 289 1.30 -7.20 14.57
C PHE A 289 2.01 -7.16 13.22
N ASN A 290 2.52 -8.31 12.75
CA ASN A 290 3.15 -8.45 11.45
C ASN A 290 2.13 -8.79 10.34
N GLU A 291 0.91 -9.15 10.72
CA GLU A 291 -0.15 -9.51 9.78
C GLU A 291 -0.85 -8.28 9.23
N ARG A 292 -0.67 -8.06 7.92
CA ARG A 292 -1.38 -7.00 7.19
C ARG A 292 -2.85 -7.38 7.02
N PHE A 293 -3.72 -6.37 7.02
CA PHE A 293 -5.15 -6.56 6.85
C PHE A 293 -5.45 -7.29 5.54
N LYS A 294 -6.26 -8.32 5.64
CA LYS A 294 -6.78 -9.07 4.49
C LYS A 294 -8.29 -9.15 4.62
N SER A 295 -8.93 -8.56 3.63
CA SER A 295 -10.37 -8.43 3.50
C SER A 295 -11.16 -9.76 3.52
N ILE A 296 -10.63 -10.82 2.91
CA ILE A 296 -11.24 -12.17 2.81
C ILE A 296 -10.17 -13.24 2.51
N SER A 297 -10.35 -14.48 3.00
CA SER A 297 -9.42 -15.58 2.69
C SER A 297 -9.76 -16.32 1.39
N ASP A 298 -8.76 -16.91 0.72
CA ASP A 298 -8.95 -17.71 -0.51
C ASP A 298 -9.90 -18.90 -0.33
N GLN A 299 -9.94 -19.49 0.88
CA GLN A 299 -10.86 -20.58 1.24
C GLN A 299 -12.31 -20.10 1.38
N GLU A 300 -12.53 -18.90 1.92
CA GLU A 300 -13.87 -18.30 2.00
C GLU A 300 -14.35 -17.89 0.62
N ARG A 301 -13.47 -17.32 -0.22
CA ARG A 301 -13.76 -17.02 -1.64
C ARG A 301 -14.14 -18.27 -2.42
N SER A 302 -13.45 -19.39 -2.19
CA SER A 302 -13.75 -20.67 -2.84
C SER A 302 -15.10 -21.26 -2.40
N ARG A 303 -15.47 -21.14 -1.12
CA ARG A 303 -16.79 -21.60 -0.61
C ARG A 303 -17.96 -20.75 -1.14
N VAL A 304 -17.75 -19.45 -1.33
CA VAL A 304 -18.75 -18.53 -1.90
C VAL A 304 -18.98 -18.84 -3.38
N ILE A 305 -17.91 -19.14 -4.13
CA ILE A 305 -17.97 -19.58 -5.54
C ILE A 305 -18.69 -20.94 -5.69
N GLU A 306 -18.43 -21.91 -4.80
CA GLU A 306 -19.07 -23.23 -4.84
C GLU A 306 -20.60 -23.15 -4.58
N ASN A 307 -21.03 -22.19 -3.77
CA ASN A 307 -22.43 -21.96 -3.43
C ASN A 307 -23.18 -21.00 -4.38
N HIS A 308 -22.56 -20.57 -5.49
CA HIS A 308 -23.14 -19.62 -6.46
C HIS A 308 -23.56 -18.27 -5.85
N GLU A 309 -22.91 -17.85 -4.78
CA GLU A 309 -23.01 -16.50 -4.25
C GLU A 309 -21.95 -15.63 -4.94
N PRO A 310 -22.24 -14.35 -5.29
CA PRO A 310 -21.24 -13.47 -5.90
C PRO A 310 -20.04 -13.32 -4.95
N PRO A 311 -18.79 -13.40 -5.46
CA PRO A 311 -17.64 -13.25 -4.61
C PRO A 311 -17.65 -11.84 -3.98
N PRO A 312 -17.25 -11.66 -2.71
CA PRO A 312 -17.40 -10.39 -2.00
C PRO A 312 -16.32 -9.38 -2.43
N GLU A 313 -16.14 -9.15 -3.73
CA GLU A 313 -15.11 -8.25 -4.24
C GLU A 313 -15.45 -6.76 -4.04
N SER A 314 -16.70 -6.43 -3.71
CA SER A 314 -17.12 -5.05 -3.39
C SER A 314 -16.74 -4.58 -1.98
N GLN A 315 -15.96 -5.37 -1.24
CA GLN A 315 -15.91 -5.27 0.21
C GLN A 315 -14.45 -5.22 0.70
N THR A 316 -13.88 -4.00 0.71
CA THR A 316 -12.64 -3.51 1.39
C THR A 316 -11.32 -3.31 0.60
N LYS A 317 -11.35 -2.99 -0.71
CA LYS A 317 -10.13 -2.61 -1.48
C LYS A 317 -9.36 -1.38 -0.94
N GLN A 318 -9.98 -0.52 -0.13
CA GLN A 318 -9.34 0.69 0.40
C GLN A 318 -8.44 0.45 1.63
N VAL A 319 -8.52 -0.71 2.27
CA VAL A 319 -7.70 -1.04 3.45
C VAL A 319 -6.97 -2.37 3.31
N ASP A 320 -7.12 -3.07 2.19
CA ASP A 320 -6.40 -4.31 1.91
C ASP A 320 -4.89 -4.06 1.87
N GLY A 321 -4.12 -4.89 2.58
CA GLY A 321 -2.68 -4.71 2.75
C GLY A 321 -2.26 -3.66 3.78
N ALA A 322 -3.20 -2.93 4.41
CA ALA A 322 -2.91 -1.93 5.43
C ALA A 322 -2.43 -2.55 6.76
N TYR A 323 -1.65 -1.78 7.51
CA TYR A 323 -1.25 -2.16 8.87
C TYR A 323 -2.44 -2.00 9.82
N GLN A 324 -2.68 -2.98 10.68
CA GLN A 324 -3.88 -3.01 11.55
C GLN A 324 -3.65 -2.34 12.92
N TYR A 325 -2.39 -2.15 13.29
CA TYR A 325 -1.97 -1.68 14.60
C TYR A 325 -0.95 -0.54 14.47
N GLY A 326 -1.02 0.40 15.40
CA GLY A 326 -0.06 1.49 15.51
C GLY A 326 0.12 1.91 16.97
N LEU A 327 1.06 2.82 17.21
CA LEU A 327 1.20 3.48 18.50
C LEU A 327 1.47 4.98 18.33
N ASP A 328 1.11 5.76 19.35
CA ASP A 328 1.39 7.19 19.39
C ASP A 328 2.72 7.42 20.13
N TYR A 329 3.82 7.37 19.40
CA TYR A 329 5.16 7.54 19.97
C TYR A 329 5.38 8.93 20.57
N VAL A 330 4.62 9.95 20.15
CA VAL A 330 4.67 11.30 20.74
C VAL A 330 4.02 11.30 22.12
N ALA A 331 2.89 10.62 22.29
CA ALA A 331 2.25 10.44 23.58
C ALA A 331 3.14 9.62 24.54
N LEU A 332 3.73 8.52 24.06
CA LEU A 332 4.64 7.68 24.87
C LEU A 332 5.84 8.46 25.40
N MET A 333 6.47 9.30 24.57
CA MET A 333 7.59 10.13 25.02
C MET A 333 7.20 11.06 26.18
N ASN A 334 5.94 11.51 26.23
CA ASN A 334 5.46 12.40 27.29
C ASN A 334 5.00 11.67 28.56
N ASP A 335 4.89 10.34 28.56
CA ASP A 335 4.54 9.56 29.77
C ASP A 335 5.74 9.44 30.71
N GLU A 336 5.59 9.79 31.99
CA GLU A 336 6.68 9.80 32.97
C GLU A 336 7.32 8.42 33.22
N ARG A 337 6.60 7.32 32.94
CA ARG A 337 7.08 5.93 33.11
C ARG A 337 7.96 5.47 31.96
N VAL A 338 7.88 6.14 30.81
CA VAL A 338 8.64 5.78 29.60
C VAL A 338 10.04 6.37 29.67
N LYS A 339 11.06 5.55 29.40
CA LYS A 339 12.47 5.97 29.36
C LYS A 339 12.93 6.13 27.92
N ILE A 340 13.94 6.95 27.71
CA ILE A 340 14.58 7.11 26.40
C ILE A 340 16.00 6.61 26.53
N ILE A 341 16.34 5.60 25.73
CA ILE A 341 17.62 4.92 25.79
C ILE A 341 18.46 5.29 24.57
N GLU A 342 19.68 5.77 24.81
CA GLU A 342 20.67 6.01 23.77
C GLU A 342 21.73 4.91 23.81
N LYS A 343 22.00 4.32 22.63
CA LYS A 343 23.03 3.29 22.47
C LYS A 343 24.35 3.94 22.06
N ARG A 344 25.39 3.77 22.87
CA ARG A 344 26.74 4.29 22.62
C ARG A 344 27.53 3.39 21.66
N GLN A 345 28.61 3.92 21.09
CA GLN A 345 29.47 3.19 20.14
C GLN A 345 30.14 1.94 20.73
N ASP A 346 30.30 1.88 22.06
CA ASP A 346 30.83 0.72 22.78
C ASP A 346 29.76 -0.36 23.06
N GLY A 347 28.52 -0.14 22.60
CA GLY A 347 27.39 -1.03 22.82
C GLY A 347 26.69 -0.86 24.18
N SER A 348 27.15 0.06 25.01
CA SER A 348 26.47 0.38 26.28
C SER A 348 25.22 1.24 26.04
N GLU A 349 24.23 1.08 26.90
CA GLU A 349 22.97 1.82 26.87
C GLU A 349 22.90 2.78 28.06
N GLN A 350 22.39 3.98 27.82
CA GLN A 350 22.16 4.97 28.87
C GLN A 350 20.82 5.68 28.67
N GLU A 351 20.11 5.92 29.77
CA GLU A 351 18.95 6.80 29.76
C GLU A 351 19.36 8.26 29.48
N THR A 352 18.61 8.94 28.62
CA THR A 352 18.81 10.35 28.24
C THR A 352 17.59 11.21 28.58
N VAL A 353 17.77 12.54 28.57
CA VAL A 353 16.70 13.49 28.87
C VAL A 353 15.75 13.67 27.67
N LYS A 354 14.45 13.75 27.94
CA LYS A 354 13.39 13.83 26.92
C LYS A 354 13.32 15.18 26.17
N SER A 355 13.93 16.23 26.71
CA SER A 355 13.85 17.59 26.16
C SER A 355 14.55 17.71 24.80
N GLY A 356 13.87 18.28 23.79
CA GLY A 356 14.42 18.45 22.43
C GLY A 356 14.48 17.18 21.59
N LEU A 357 13.97 16.06 22.11
CA LEU A 357 14.05 14.76 21.45
C LEU A 357 13.09 14.65 20.25
N LEU A 358 11.92 15.29 20.31
CA LEU A 358 10.99 15.32 19.18
C LEU A 358 11.64 15.97 17.95
N ASP A 359 12.42 17.03 18.15
CA ASP A 359 13.18 17.67 17.08
C ASP A 359 14.37 16.80 16.62
N THR A 360 14.94 16.00 17.51
CA THR A 360 15.99 15.01 17.16
C THR A 360 15.43 13.85 16.33
N LEU A 361 14.24 13.34 16.68
CA LEU A 361 13.51 12.35 15.88
C LEU A 361 13.07 12.90 14.52
N ARG A 362 12.75 14.21 14.46
CA ARG A 362 12.44 14.93 13.21
C ARG A 362 13.67 15.07 12.29
N ASP A 363 14.87 15.27 12.86
CA ASP A 363 16.11 15.56 12.12
C ASP A 363 16.94 14.32 11.69
N ARG A 364 16.41 13.10 11.86
CA ARG A 364 16.81 11.78 11.28
C ARG A 364 18.30 11.34 11.22
N ALA A 365 19.29 12.13 11.66
CA ALA A 365 20.66 11.94 11.17
C ALA A 365 21.80 11.85 12.20
N LYS A 366 21.56 11.76 13.52
CA LYS A 366 22.69 11.65 14.47
C LYS A 366 22.50 10.74 15.69
N ILE A 367 21.28 10.54 16.17
CA ILE A 367 20.99 9.77 17.38
C ILE A 367 19.69 9.00 17.14
N ASN A 368 19.71 7.69 17.33
CA ASN A 368 18.52 6.83 17.19
C ASN A 368 18.09 6.37 18.60
N PRO A 369 17.32 7.21 19.31
CA PRO A 369 16.87 6.88 20.64
C PRO A 369 15.86 5.74 20.58
N VAL A 370 15.99 4.79 21.50
CA VAL A 370 15.01 3.73 21.74
C VAL A 370 14.02 4.22 22.79
N ILE A 371 12.72 4.15 22.48
CA ILE A 371 11.67 4.45 23.46
C ILE A 371 11.43 3.17 24.28
N ASP A 372 11.75 3.20 25.56
CA ASP A 372 11.52 2.07 26.46
C ASP A 372 10.21 2.26 27.23
N ALA A 373 9.17 1.57 26.76
CA ALA A 373 7.83 1.57 27.32
C ALA A 373 7.50 0.26 28.06
N THR A 374 8.51 -0.50 28.48
CA THR A 374 8.32 -1.81 29.15
C THR A 374 7.61 -1.73 30.51
N GLU A 375 7.51 -0.55 31.12
CA GLU A 375 6.73 -0.31 32.35
C GLU A 375 5.23 -0.11 32.11
N LEU A 376 4.81 0.04 30.85
CA LEU A 376 3.42 0.15 30.43
C LEU A 376 2.88 -1.21 30.00
N SER A 377 1.57 -1.44 30.13
CA SER A 377 0.93 -2.61 29.53
C SER A 377 0.81 -2.46 28.00
N LEU A 378 0.70 -3.58 27.28
CA LEU A 378 0.53 -3.54 25.82
C LEU A 378 -0.72 -2.75 25.39
N ASP A 379 -1.80 -2.82 26.16
CA ASP A 379 -3.06 -2.08 25.91
C ASP A 379 -2.91 -0.56 26.10
N GLU A 380 -1.95 -0.10 26.93
CA GLU A 380 -1.62 1.32 27.06
C GLU A 380 -0.77 1.85 25.90
N ILE A 381 0.02 0.96 25.28
CA ILE A 381 0.99 1.31 24.24
C ILE A 381 0.35 1.26 22.85
N ILE A 382 -0.35 0.16 22.56
CA ILE A 382 -0.75 -0.24 21.21
C ILE A 382 -2.22 0.11 20.96
N LYS A 383 -2.49 0.69 19.79
CA LYS A 383 -3.84 0.98 19.33
C LYS A 383 -4.16 0.15 18.10
N GLN A 384 -5.27 -0.58 18.14
CA GLN A 384 -5.86 -1.15 16.94
C GLN A 384 -6.52 -0.03 16.13
N LYS A 385 -6.24 0.02 14.84
CA LYS A 385 -6.83 1.02 13.95
C LYS A 385 -8.33 0.80 13.81
N GLU A 386 -9.05 1.90 13.60
CA GLU A 386 -10.51 1.89 13.66
C GLU A 386 -11.14 0.92 12.65
N PHE A 387 -10.63 0.87 11.42
CA PHE A 387 -11.11 -0.06 10.40
C PHE A 387 -10.96 -1.53 10.82
N ALA A 388 -9.83 -1.91 11.41
CA ALA A 388 -9.56 -3.28 11.85
C ALA A 388 -10.44 -3.65 13.06
N LEU A 389 -10.59 -2.73 14.02
CA LEU A 389 -11.48 -2.90 15.16
C LEU A 389 -12.94 -3.09 14.75
N LEU A 390 -13.41 -2.32 13.75
CA LEU A 390 -14.77 -2.45 13.21
C LEU A 390 -14.95 -3.78 12.48
N TYR A 391 -13.97 -4.20 11.69
CA TYR A 391 -13.99 -5.48 10.99
C TYR A 391 -14.05 -6.68 11.95
N ASP A 392 -13.29 -6.66 13.04
CA ASP A 392 -13.35 -7.72 14.06
C ASP A 392 -14.74 -7.84 14.70
N LYS A 393 -15.41 -6.72 14.96
CA LYS A 393 -16.78 -6.69 15.48
C LYS A 393 -17.79 -7.24 14.45
N ILE A 394 -17.56 -7.00 13.16
CA ILE A 394 -18.36 -7.58 12.08
C ILE A 394 -18.18 -9.10 12.05
N LYS A 395 -16.94 -9.60 12.05
CA LYS A 395 -16.64 -11.05 12.07
C LYS A 395 -17.26 -11.77 13.27
N LYS A 396 -17.29 -11.13 14.44
CA LYS A 396 -17.91 -11.68 15.66
C LYS A 396 -19.44 -11.60 15.67
N GLY A 397 -20.05 -11.00 14.64
CA GLY A 397 -21.50 -10.79 14.57
C GLY A 397 -22.03 -9.73 15.56
N GLU A 398 -21.13 -8.99 16.21
CA GLU A 398 -21.45 -7.94 17.19
C GLU A 398 -21.92 -6.65 16.50
N ARG A 399 -21.64 -6.50 15.19
CA ARG A 399 -22.06 -5.36 14.38
C ARG A 399 -22.41 -5.81 12.97
N LYS A 400 -23.59 -5.42 12.47
CA LYS A 400 -23.98 -5.61 11.06
C LYS A 400 -23.73 -4.31 10.30
N LEU A 401 -22.48 -4.09 9.89
CA LEU A 401 -22.14 -3.09 8.86
C LEU A 401 -21.98 -3.83 7.53
N ALA A 402 -22.30 -3.17 6.42
CA ALA A 402 -21.87 -3.65 5.11
C ALA A 402 -20.33 -3.45 5.03
N LEU A 403 -19.56 -4.43 4.55
CA LEU A 403 -18.08 -4.38 4.59
C LEU A 403 -17.49 -3.18 3.80
N ASN A 404 -18.27 -2.56 2.91
CA ASN A 404 -17.92 -1.36 2.14
C ASN A 404 -17.96 -0.05 2.96
N GLU A 405 -18.33 -0.09 4.23
CA GLU A 405 -18.39 1.06 5.15
C GLU A 405 -17.21 1.13 6.14
N LEU A 406 -16.14 0.33 5.93
CA LEU A 406 -14.96 0.45 6.79
C LEU A 406 -14.30 1.84 6.63
N PRO A 407 -13.90 2.49 7.74
CA PRO A 407 -13.13 3.72 7.71
C PRO A 407 -11.84 3.59 6.88
N LYS A 408 -11.33 4.71 6.38
CA LYS A 408 -10.05 4.77 5.65
C LYS A 408 -8.87 4.37 6.55
N ASP A 409 -7.79 3.94 5.91
CA ASP A 409 -6.51 3.69 6.56
C ASP A 409 -5.83 5.00 7.03
N GLU A 410 -6.15 5.45 8.26
CA GLU A 410 -5.59 6.68 8.84
C GLU A 410 -4.51 6.42 9.91
N SER A 411 -3.55 7.35 10.04
CA SER A 411 -2.54 7.32 11.11
C SER A 411 -3.17 7.40 12.51
N VAL A 412 -2.61 6.63 13.45
CA VAL A 412 -2.98 6.66 14.89
C VAL A 412 -2.53 7.93 15.62
N LEU A 413 -1.66 8.74 15.00
CA LEU A 413 -1.27 10.05 15.52
C LEU A 413 -2.32 11.11 15.14
N PRO A 414 -2.66 12.04 16.04
CA PRO A 414 -3.46 13.21 15.71
C PRO A 414 -2.83 14.07 14.60
N GLY A 415 -3.64 14.65 13.70
CA GLY A 415 -3.14 15.41 12.54
C GLY A 415 -2.11 16.52 12.84
N GLY A 416 -2.21 17.17 14.01
CA GLY A 416 -1.27 18.22 14.44
C GLY A 416 0.08 17.72 14.96
N THR A 417 0.23 16.42 15.18
CA THR A 417 1.50 15.78 15.62
C THR A 417 2.11 14.89 14.54
N ARG A 418 1.39 14.64 13.44
CA ARG A 418 1.87 13.88 12.27
C ARG A 418 3.04 14.57 11.59
N LEU A 419 4.02 13.79 11.16
CA LEU A 419 5.15 14.24 10.35
C LEU A 419 4.82 14.02 8.86
N ALA A 420 4.47 15.11 8.18
CA ALA A 420 3.72 15.06 6.91
C ALA A 420 4.47 14.53 5.68
N GLN A 421 5.82 14.47 5.68
CA GLN A 421 6.58 14.05 4.49
C GLN A 421 7.92 13.39 4.85
N ARG A 422 8.36 12.48 3.99
CA ARG A 422 9.75 12.04 3.91
C ARG A 422 10.63 13.23 3.49
N LEU A 423 11.51 13.71 4.36
CA LEU A 423 12.62 14.56 3.93
C LEU A 423 13.57 13.71 3.08
N GLU A 424 13.91 14.20 1.87
CA GLU A 424 14.77 13.50 0.92
C GLU A 424 16.09 13.03 1.57
N ASP A 425 16.38 11.75 1.41
CA ASP A 425 17.65 11.17 1.81
C ASP A 425 18.81 11.88 1.09
N LYS A 426 19.73 12.50 1.83
CA LYS A 426 21.05 12.83 1.26
C LYS A 426 21.76 11.51 0.93
N LYS A 427 21.72 11.14 -0.36
CA LYS A 427 22.37 9.94 -0.88
C LYS A 427 23.86 9.96 -0.56
N SER A 428 24.35 8.86 0.02
CA SER A 428 25.79 8.56 0.13
C SER A 428 26.44 8.63 -1.26
N TRP A 429 27.69 9.08 -1.33
CA TRP A 429 28.45 9.11 -2.59
C TRP A 429 28.47 7.75 -3.29
N LEU A 430 28.57 6.64 -2.55
CA LEU A 430 28.53 5.29 -3.11
C LEU A 430 27.15 4.92 -3.68
N ALA A 431 26.06 5.33 -3.03
CA ALA A 431 24.69 5.12 -3.53
C ALA A 431 24.42 5.96 -4.79
N SER A 432 24.94 7.19 -4.85
CA SER A 432 24.88 8.04 -6.04
C SER A 432 25.68 7.48 -7.23
N VAL A 433 26.75 6.72 -6.95
CA VAL A 433 27.53 6.02 -7.98
C VAL A 433 26.86 4.70 -8.40
N TRP A 434 26.24 3.96 -7.48
CA TRP A 434 25.51 2.73 -7.79
C TRP A 434 24.21 2.96 -8.56
N ASP A 435 23.45 4.03 -8.26
CA ASP A 435 22.25 4.44 -9.02
C ASP A 435 22.56 4.79 -10.49
N LYS A 436 23.82 5.17 -10.79
CA LYS A 436 24.29 5.41 -12.17
C LYS A 436 24.65 4.12 -12.91
N ILE A 437 24.80 3.00 -12.20
CA ILE A 437 25.27 1.72 -12.74
C ILE A 437 24.12 0.71 -12.83
N ILE A 438 23.16 0.75 -11.91
CA ILE A 438 21.92 -0.05 -11.96
C ILE A 438 20.76 0.89 -11.59
N LYS A 439 19.85 1.16 -12.53
CA LYS A 439 18.61 1.91 -12.26
C LYS A 439 17.56 0.97 -11.63
N PRO A 440 17.13 1.16 -10.36
CA PRO A 440 15.90 0.55 -9.87
C PRO A 440 14.71 1.32 -10.43
N ALA A 441 13.64 0.63 -10.83
CA ALA A 441 12.37 1.24 -11.22
C ALA A 441 11.84 2.09 -10.06
N ARG A 442 11.78 3.41 -10.25
CA ARG A 442 11.10 4.36 -9.38
C ARG A 442 9.97 4.95 -10.22
N ALA A 443 8.76 5.03 -9.64
CA ALA A 443 7.66 5.76 -10.27
C ALA A 443 8.10 7.21 -10.50
N ALA A 444 7.88 7.73 -11.70
CA ALA A 444 8.19 9.11 -12.03
C ALA A 444 7.38 10.06 -11.13
N THR A 445 8.04 11.05 -10.56
CA THR A 445 7.40 12.21 -9.93
C THR A 445 6.66 13.05 -11.00
N THR A 446 5.68 13.87 -10.65
CA THR A 446 4.96 14.68 -11.66
C THR A 446 5.20 16.17 -11.42
N ASN A 447 5.95 16.81 -12.32
CA ASN A 447 6.12 18.25 -12.30
C ASN A 447 4.86 18.91 -12.88
N THR A 448 4.03 19.49 -12.02
CA THR A 448 2.75 20.12 -12.44
C THR A 448 2.90 21.62 -12.58
N TYR A 449 2.54 22.15 -13.76
CA TYR A 449 2.56 23.57 -14.07
C TYR A 449 1.18 24.05 -14.46
N THR A 450 0.74 25.14 -13.85
CA THR A 450 -0.56 25.75 -14.16
C THR A 450 -0.48 26.61 -15.42
N ILE A 451 -1.46 26.50 -16.31
CA ILE A 451 -1.55 27.24 -17.57
C ILE A 451 -2.88 28.00 -17.64
N GLY A 452 -2.85 29.28 -18.03
CA GLY A 452 -4.05 30.13 -18.13
C GLY A 452 -3.72 31.62 -18.04
N THR A 453 -4.51 32.41 -17.34
CA THR A 453 -4.27 33.86 -17.17
C THR A 453 -2.96 34.21 -16.43
N SER A 454 -2.61 35.50 -16.32
CA SER A 454 -1.32 36.00 -15.80
C SER A 454 -0.94 35.62 -14.36
N SER A 455 -1.84 34.97 -13.61
CA SER A 455 -1.57 34.41 -12.29
C SER A 455 -1.00 32.98 -12.32
N ARG A 456 -0.97 32.35 -13.49
CA ARG A 456 -0.51 30.96 -13.71
C ARG A 456 0.99 30.89 -14.01
N ASN A 457 1.56 29.68 -13.97
CA ASN A 457 2.97 29.47 -14.30
C ASN A 457 3.27 29.86 -15.75
N TYR A 458 2.35 29.54 -16.67
CA TYR A 458 2.44 29.85 -18.08
C TYR A 458 1.15 30.50 -18.58
N SER A 459 1.30 31.50 -19.46
CA SER A 459 0.17 32.22 -20.03
C SER A 459 -0.41 31.59 -21.29
N THR A 460 0.30 30.65 -21.91
CA THR A 460 -0.11 29.94 -23.13
C THR A 460 0.37 28.49 -23.08
N LEU A 461 -0.31 27.61 -23.83
CA LEU A 461 0.05 26.20 -23.96
C LEU A 461 1.48 26.04 -24.50
N GLN A 462 1.80 26.72 -25.61
CA GLN A 462 3.14 26.68 -26.21
C GLN A 462 4.25 27.21 -25.28
N ALA A 463 3.96 28.18 -24.40
CA ALA A 463 4.98 28.69 -23.48
C ALA A 463 5.34 27.68 -22.38
N TRP A 464 4.39 26.82 -21.99
CA TRP A 464 4.67 25.70 -21.10
C TRP A 464 5.54 24.67 -21.83
N GLU A 465 5.11 24.24 -23.02
CA GLU A 465 5.78 23.22 -23.81
C GLU A 465 7.25 23.57 -24.08
N ASN A 466 7.52 24.73 -24.70
CA ASN A 466 8.88 25.24 -24.97
C ASN A 466 9.79 25.38 -23.74
N ALA A 467 9.22 25.38 -22.53
CA ALA A 467 9.96 25.55 -21.28
C ALA A 467 10.19 24.24 -20.54
N ARG A 468 9.43 23.20 -20.89
CA ARG A 468 9.43 21.88 -20.24
C ARG A 468 9.90 20.76 -21.16
N ASP A 469 10.02 21.03 -22.46
CA ASP A 469 10.58 20.13 -23.48
C ASP A 469 12.00 19.60 -23.14
N GLY A 470 12.41 18.56 -23.86
CA GLY A 470 13.77 18.01 -23.82
C GLY A 470 13.87 16.52 -23.47
N ASN A 471 15.00 16.10 -22.91
CA ASN A 471 15.23 14.67 -22.65
C ASN A 471 14.61 14.20 -21.33
N LEU A 472 13.38 13.69 -21.40
CA LEU A 472 12.62 13.11 -20.31
C LEU A 472 12.87 11.60 -20.14
N ALA A 473 13.30 10.91 -21.21
CA ALA A 473 13.49 9.46 -21.19
C ALA A 473 14.53 9.03 -20.15
N GLY A 474 14.09 8.15 -19.26
CA GLY A 474 14.86 7.65 -18.13
C GLY A 474 15.19 8.72 -17.07
N SER A 475 14.47 9.85 -17.07
CA SER A 475 14.36 10.74 -15.92
C SER A 475 13.52 10.10 -14.81
N ASP A 476 13.23 10.85 -13.77
CA ASP A 476 12.33 10.44 -12.69
C ASP A 476 11.11 11.37 -12.61
N TYR A 477 10.70 11.98 -13.73
CA TYR A 477 9.53 12.85 -13.75
C TYR A 477 8.75 12.89 -15.08
N VAL A 478 7.44 13.14 -14.94
CA VAL A 478 6.51 13.53 -16.01
C VAL A 478 6.33 15.04 -15.97
N GLU A 479 6.26 15.66 -17.15
CA GLU A 479 5.99 17.09 -17.29
C GLU A 479 4.50 17.30 -17.55
N LYS A 480 3.77 17.80 -16.55
CA LYS A 480 2.31 17.97 -16.58
C LYS A 480 1.91 19.44 -16.73
N GLY A 481 1.24 19.76 -17.83
CA GLY A 481 0.58 21.03 -18.08
C GLY A 481 -0.88 20.96 -17.63
N GLU A 482 -1.24 21.73 -16.60
CA GLU A 482 -2.58 21.77 -16.04
C GLU A 482 -3.29 23.07 -16.38
N CYS A 483 -4.24 22.99 -17.31
CA CYS A 483 -4.99 24.13 -17.83
C CYS A 483 -6.14 24.53 -16.88
N TYR A 484 -6.41 25.84 -16.80
CA TYR A 484 -7.50 26.41 -16.00
C TYR A 484 -8.53 27.12 -16.87
N ASN A 485 -9.81 27.03 -16.50
CA ASN A 485 -10.92 27.66 -17.22
C ASN A 485 -11.10 29.12 -16.77
N ASP A 486 -10.01 29.89 -16.81
CA ASP A 486 -10.01 31.32 -16.51
C ASP A 486 -9.98 32.18 -17.78
N SER A 487 -9.75 31.56 -18.95
CA SER A 487 -9.85 32.15 -20.28
C SER A 487 -9.90 31.07 -21.36
N THR A 488 -10.35 31.43 -22.56
CA THR A 488 -10.20 30.59 -23.77
C THR A 488 -8.77 30.69 -24.30
N PHE A 489 -8.14 29.55 -24.60
CA PHE A 489 -6.86 29.52 -25.28
C PHE A 489 -7.04 29.82 -26.77
N THR A 490 -6.49 30.94 -27.23
CA THR A 490 -6.68 31.46 -28.60
C THR A 490 -5.63 30.98 -29.60
N ALA A 491 -4.81 30.01 -29.19
CA ALA A 491 -3.79 29.35 -29.99
C ALA A 491 -3.66 27.89 -29.54
N GLY A 492 -3.33 27.02 -30.50
CA GLY A 492 -3.03 25.61 -30.27
C GLY A 492 -1.66 25.38 -29.65
N ILE A 493 -1.20 24.13 -29.70
CA ILE A 493 0.09 23.67 -29.19
C ILE A 493 0.68 22.64 -30.15
N LEU A 494 1.98 22.78 -30.41
CA LEU A 494 2.85 21.71 -30.91
C LEU A 494 3.63 21.15 -29.73
N ILE A 495 3.55 19.83 -29.51
CA ILE A 495 4.29 19.09 -28.48
C ILE A 495 5.37 18.29 -29.20
N ASN A 496 6.60 18.82 -29.20
CA ASN A 496 7.70 18.27 -29.97
C ASN A 496 9.05 18.44 -29.24
N ASP A 497 10.11 17.96 -29.88
CA ASP A 497 11.49 18.08 -29.42
C ASP A 497 11.79 17.42 -28.05
N SER A 498 10.87 16.62 -27.49
CA SER A 498 11.11 15.83 -26.29
C SER A 498 11.50 14.39 -26.61
N THR A 499 12.46 13.86 -25.86
CA THR A 499 12.74 12.42 -25.85
C THR A 499 12.02 11.83 -24.64
N THR A 500 11.01 10.99 -24.86
CA THR A 500 10.10 10.45 -23.83
C THR A 500 10.15 8.93 -23.75
N ASP A 501 9.57 8.36 -22.70
CA ASP A 501 9.28 6.93 -22.57
C ASP A 501 7.94 6.72 -21.82
N ALA A 502 7.55 5.45 -21.64
CA ALA A 502 6.28 5.09 -21.01
C ALA A 502 6.12 5.59 -19.56
N ASP A 503 7.24 5.89 -18.87
CA ASP A 503 7.25 6.35 -17.49
C ASP A 503 7.46 7.88 -17.40
N ASN A 504 8.04 8.52 -18.42
CA ASN A 504 8.43 9.93 -18.43
C ASN A 504 8.04 10.59 -19.75
N TYR A 505 6.96 11.37 -19.74
CA TYR A 505 6.32 11.92 -20.94
C TYR A 505 5.72 13.31 -20.70
N MET A 506 5.20 13.91 -21.77
CA MET A 506 4.44 15.16 -21.73
C MET A 506 2.96 14.87 -21.46
N TRP A 507 2.36 15.55 -20.47
CA TRP A 507 0.95 15.36 -20.12
C TRP A 507 0.20 16.69 -20.07
N LEU A 508 -0.65 16.93 -21.06
CA LEU A 508 -1.56 18.07 -21.10
C LEU A 508 -2.95 17.68 -20.58
N THR A 509 -3.43 18.36 -19.55
CA THR A 509 -4.73 18.08 -18.93
C THR A 509 -5.33 19.34 -18.32
N VAL A 510 -6.50 19.19 -17.69
CA VAL A 510 -7.27 20.26 -17.05
C VAL A 510 -7.37 20.03 -15.54
N ALA A 511 -7.23 21.10 -14.77
CA ALA A 511 -7.43 21.08 -13.32
C ALA A 511 -8.81 20.51 -12.97
N SER A 512 -8.91 19.62 -11.97
CA SER A 512 -10.12 18.82 -11.71
C SER A 512 -11.42 19.63 -11.61
N GLY A 513 -11.41 20.80 -10.97
CA GLY A 513 -12.57 21.69 -10.87
C GLY A 513 -12.88 22.56 -12.10
N ASN A 514 -12.13 22.40 -13.20
CA ASN A 514 -12.25 23.17 -14.44
C ASN A 514 -12.55 22.28 -15.66
N ARG A 515 -12.74 20.98 -15.44
CA ARG A 515 -13.04 19.99 -16.48
C ARG A 515 -14.45 20.21 -17.01
N HIS A 516 -14.66 19.89 -18.29
CA HIS A 516 -16.01 19.81 -18.83
C HIS A 516 -16.76 18.60 -18.26
N ASN A 517 -18.09 18.63 -18.35
CA ASN A 517 -18.95 17.48 -18.03
C ASN A 517 -19.48 16.79 -19.31
N GLY A 518 -18.75 16.88 -20.42
CA GLY A 518 -19.18 16.36 -21.73
C GLY A 518 -20.17 17.28 -22.48
N THR A 519 -20.45 18.48 -21.97
CA THR A 519 -21.22 19.52 -22.67
C THR A 519 -20.40 20.79 -22.89
N THR A 520 -20.71 21.53 -23.96
CA THR A 520 -19.95 22.71 -24.39
C THR A 520 -19.94 23.84 -23.37
N GLY A 521 -18.84 24.60 -23.33
CA GLY A 521 -18.67 25.77 -22.50
C GLY A 521 -18.56 25.48 -20.99
N THR A 522 -18.49 24.21 -20.58
CA THR A 522 -18.38 23.84 -19.16
C THR A 522 -16.93 23.69 -18.69
N GLY A 523 -15.98 23.46 -19.61
CA GLY A 523 -14.58 23.21 -19.30
C GLY A 523 -13.60 24.20 -19.93
N VAL A 524 -12.33 23.83 -19.92
CA VAL A 524 -11.26 24.58 -20.60
C VAL A 524 -11.43 24.46 -22.11
N LYS A 525 -11.56 25.62 -22.77
CA LYS A 525 -11.69 25.72 -24.22
C LYS A 525 -10.38 26.13 -24.91
N VAL A 526 -10.00 25.39 -25.94
CA VAL A 526 -8.97 25.76 -26.93
C VAL A 526 -9.66 26.06 -28.25
N ASP A 527 -9.53 27.31 -28.70
CA ASP A 527 -10.22 27.87 -29.87
C ASP A 527 -9.25 28.80 -30.61
N PRO A 528 -8.38 28.25 -31.48
CA PRO A 528 -7.38 29.04 -32.18
C PRO A 528 -7.99 30.12 -33.05
N THR A 529 -7.39 31.32 -33.02
CA THR A 529 -7.82 32.44 -33.89
C THR A 529 -7.51 32.24 -35.37
N THR A 530 -6.67 31.25 -35.70
CA THR A 530 -6.35 30.83 -37.07
C THR A 530 -6.36 29.31 -37.10
N ALA A 531 -7.09 28.76 -38.05
CA ALA A 531 -7.20 27.32 -38.24
C ALA A 531 -5.83 26.68 -38.51
N ASN A 532 -5.56 25.60 -37.77
CA ASN A 532 -4.38 24.75 -37.85
C ASN A 532 -4.69 23.44 -37.09
N TYR A 533 -3.74 22.50 -37.01
CA TYR A 533 -3.76 21.48 -35.96
C TYR A 533 -3.86 22.18 -34.59
N VAL A 534 -4.92 21.91 -33.82
CA VAL A 534 -5.10 22.58 -32.52
C VAL A 534 -4.15 21.98 -31.49
N ILE A 535 -4.11 20.66 -31.39
CA ILE A 535 -3.14 19.91 -30.60
C ILE A 535 -2.36 19.00 -31.56
N ASP A 536 -1.08 19.31 -31.75
CA ASP A 536 -0.17 18.58 -32.62
C ASP A 536 0.87 17.84 -31.76
N ILE A 537 0.87 16.51 -31.83
CA ILE A 537 1.68 15.64 -30.98
C ILE A 537 2.74 14.94 -31.83
N GLU A 538 3.99 15.34 -31.68
CA GLU A 538 5.15 14.70 -32.32
C GLU A 538 6.03 13.92 -31.31
N ASP A 539 5.79 14.09 -30.01
CA ASP A 539 6.48 13.34 -28.96
C ASP A 539 5.75 12.04 -28.59
N ASN A 540 6.49 10.92 -28.53
CA ASN A 540 5.97 9.63 -28.10
C ASN A 540 5.40 9.68 -26.67
N TYR A 541 4.50 8.75 -26.32
CA TYR A 541 3.95 8.58 -24.97
C TYR A 541 3.17 9.78 -24.41
N THR A 542 2.90 10.80 -25.23
CA THR A 542 2.20 12.03 -24.81
C THR A 542 0.75 11.75 -24.42
N LYS A 543 0.26 12.42 -23.37
CA LYS A 543 -1.13 12.32 -22.91
C LYS A 543 -1.88 13.63 -23.04
N VAL A 544 -3.09 13.60 -23.58
CA VAL A 544 -3.97 14.77 -23.75
C VAL A 544 -5.40 14.44 -23.30
N GLU A 545 -5.90 15.15 -22.30
CA GLU A 545 -7.26 14.91 -21.78
C GLU A 545 -8.02 16.14 -21.25
N TRP A 546 -9.35 16.04 -21.22
CA TRP A 546 -10.33 16.99 -20.62
C TRP A 546 -10.55 18.32 -21.35
N LEU A 547 -10.01 18.49 -22.55
CA LEU A 547 -10.10 19.74 -23.28
C LEU A 547 -11.36 19.81 -24.15
N GLU A 548 -11.97 20.99 -24.19
CA GLU A 548 -12.91 21.37 -25.25
C GLU A 548 -12.11 21.99 -26.39
N ILE A 549 -12.18 21.39 -27.59
CA ILE A 549 -11.32 21.70 -28.73
C ILE A 549 -12.20 22.09 -29.92
N THR A 550 -11.95 23.28 -30.46
CA THR A 550 -12.69 23.89 -31.58
C THR A 550 -11.73 24.66 -32.50
N GLY A 551 -12.23 25.21 -33.62
CA GLY A 551 -11.48 26.21 -34.40
C GLY A 551 -10.32 25.68 -35.25
N PHE A 552 -10.29 24.38 -35.58
CA PHE A 552 -9.23 23.76 -36.39
C PHE A 552 -9.38 23.92 -37.90
N THR A 553 -10.50 24.39 -38.44
CA THR A 553 -10.85 24.20 -39.86
C THR A 553 -10.83 25.46 -40.72
N VAL A 554 -10.50 25.28 -42.00
CA VAL A 554 -10.55 26.34 -43.03
C VAL A 554 -10.68 25.73 -44.43
N ASP A 555 -11.21 26.49 -45.40
CA ASP A 555 -11.31 26.08 -46.81
C ASP A 555 -9.93 25.72 -47.41
N GLY A 556 -9.78 24.47 -47.88
CA GLY A 556 -8.59 23.97 -48.56
C GLY A 556 -7.80 22.87 -47.82
N PRO A 557 -7.05 23.20 -46.75
CA PRO A 557 -6.18 22.26 -46.04
C PRO A 557 -6.92 21.37 -45.05
N ASP A 558 -6.36 20.18 -44.83
CA ASP A 558 -6.79 19.16 -43.88
C ASP A 558 -6.19 19.41 -42.49
N TYR A 559 -7.01 19.84 -41.53
CA TYR A 559 -6.58 20.08 -40.15
C TYR A 559 -7.35 19.23 -39.14
N TYR A 560 -6.80 19.11 -37.94
CA TYR A 560 -7.25 18.20 -36.89
C TYR A 560 -7.49 18.96 -35.60
N GLY A 561 -8.51 18.54 -34.84
CA GLY A 561 -8.63 18.93 -33.44
C GLY A 561 -7.44 18.40 -32.63
N VAL A 562 -7.15 17.10 -32.76
CA VAL A 562 -5.96 16.46 -32.18
C VAL A 562 -5.31 15.54 -33.21
N ILE A 563 -4.01 15.68 -33.42
CA ILE A 563 -3.24 14.80 -34.31
C ILE A 563 -2.02 14.24 -33.60
N VAL A 564 -1.77 12.95 -33.80
CA VAL A 564 -0.50 12.29 -33.51
C VAL A 564 0.25 12.19 -34.83
N TYR A 565 1.38 12.89 -34.94
CA TYR A 565 2.14 13.03 -36.18
C TYR A 565 3.55 12.46 -36.01
N ASN A 566 3.88 11.39 -36.74
CA ASN A 566 5.19 10.73 -36.64
C ASN A 566 5.60 10.26 -35.22
N ALA A 567 4.62 10.00 -34.35
CA ALA A 567 4.81 9.62 -32.95
C ALA A 567 4.09 8.30 -32.60
N SER A 568 4.28 7.79 -31.39
CA SER A 568 3.72 6.51 -30.96
C SER A 568 3.34 6.51 -29.49
N TYR A 569 2.38 5.64 -29.14
CA TYR A 569 1.91 5.40 -27.77
C TYR A 569 1.27 6.61 -27.10
N ALA A 570 0.67 7.53 -27.87
CA ALA A 570 -0.05 8.66 -27.30
C ALA A 570 -1.40 8.22 -26.69
N ASP A 571 -1.81 8.83 -25.58
CA ASP A 571 -3.13 8.64 -24.98
C ASP A 571 -3.98 9.91 -25.15
N ILE A 572 -5.03 9.84 -25.98
CA ILE A 572 -5.97 10.94 -26.21
C ILE A 572 -7.33 10.57 -25.64
N SER A 573 -7.73 11.21 -24.53
CA SER A 573 -8.95 10.80 -23.86
C SER A 573 -9.78 11.90 -23.23
N LYS A 574 -11.09 11.65 -23.08
CA LYS A 574 -12.02 12.57 -22.39
C LYS A 574 -12.03 13.98 -22.97
N ASN A 575 -11.81 14.13 -24.27
CA ASN A 575 -11.87 15.44 -24.93
C ASN A 575 -13.23 15.64 -25.61
N LEU A 576 -13.66 16.89 -25.69
CA LEU A 576 -14.83 17.35 -26.44
C LEU A 576 -14.33 18.06 -27.70
N VAL A 577 -14.34 17.36 -28.84
CA VAL A 577 -13.86 17.91 -30.13
C VAL A 577 -15.06 18.27 -31.00
N HIS A 578 -15.27 19.56 -31.24
CA HIS A 578 -16.46 20.03 -31.95
C HIS A 578 -16.33 21.40 -32.64
N ASP A 579 -17.45 21.86 -33.20
CA ASP A 579 -17.66 23.21 -33.76
C ASP A 579 -16.56 23.67 -34.74
N ASP A 580 -16.45 22.92 -35.83
CA ASP A 580 -15.85 23.35 -37.10
C ASP A 580 -16.61 24.56 -37.67
N VAL A 581 -15.89 25.63 -38.04
CA VAL A 581 -16.43 26.77 -38.77
C VAL A 581 -15.76 26.91 -40.14
N TYR A 582 -16.56 26.67 -41.19
CA TYR A 582 -16.51 27.22 -42.55
C TYR A 582 -15.82 26.38 -43.65
N TYR A 583 -16.61 25.68 -44.47
CA TYR A 583 -16.29 25.13 -45.81
C TYR A 583 -14.99 24.30 -45.96
N GLY A 584 -14.30 23.98 -44.87
CA GLY A 584 -13.03 23.26 -44.85
C GLY A 584 -13.16 21.75 -44.79
N ALA A 585 -12.05 21.06 -45.04
CA ALA A 585 -11.88 19.66 -44.65
C ALA A 585 -11.29 19.63 -43.23
N GLY A 586 -11.84 18.78 -42.37
CA GLY A 586 -11.48 18.77 -40.95
C GLY A 586 -11.69 17.40 -40.33
N TYR A 587 -10.74 16.99 -39.47
CA TYR A 587 -10.77 15.72 -38.77
C TYR A 587 -10.83 15.94 -37.27
N GLY A 588 -11.53 15.07 -36.54
CA GLY A 588 -11.65 15.19 -35.09
C GLY A 588 -10.34 14.87 -34.38
N ILE A 589 -10.04 13.57 -34.29
CA ILE A 589 -8.83 13.03 -33.65
C ILE A 589 -8.19 12.03 -34.62
N GLY A 590 -6.87 12.00 -34.74
CA GLY A 590 -6.27 10.97 -35.56
C GLY A 590 -4.78 10.78 -35.44
N HIS A 591 -4.32 9.75 -36.12
CA HIS A 591 -2.91 9.45 -36.34
C HIS A 591 -2.55 9.71 -37.80
N TYR A 592 -1.37 10.26 -38.05
CA TYR A 592 -0.84 10.48 -39.40
C TYR A 592 0.67 10.19 -39.49
N ASP A 593 1.05 9.48 -40.56
CA ASP A 593 2.43 9.08 -40.92
C ASP A 593 2.97 7.95 -40.04
N ASN A 594 4.30 7.82 -39.94
CA ASN A 594 4.96 6.69 -39.29
C ASN A 594 4.67 6.65 -37.76
N GLY A 595 4.70 5.47 -37.15
CA GLY A 595 4.41 5.30 -35.71
C GLY A 595 3.14 4.51 -35.39
N GLY A 596 2.37 4.94 -34.37
CA GLY A 596 1.09 4.33 -33.97
C GLY A 596 1.09 3.73 -32.57
N SER A 597 0.29 2.67 -32.34
CA SER A 597 0.06 2.10 -30.99
C SER A 597 -0.55 3.10 -30.00
N ASP A 598 -1.21 4.14 -30.52
CA ASP A 598 -1.89 5.17 -29.74
C ASP A 598 -3.22 4.65 -29.18
N ASN A 599 -3.66 5.19 -28.05
CA ASN A 599 -4.96 4.92 -27.47
C ASN A 599 -5.83 6.18 -27.56
N ILE A 600 -6.91 6.10 -28.34
CA ILE A 600 -7.91 7.16 -28.48
C ILE A 600 -9.20 6.67 -27.80
N TYR A 601 -9.57 7.25 -26.66
CA TYR A 601 -10.70 6.72 -25.88
C TYR A 601 -11.54 7.72 -25.08
N ASN A 602 -12.81 7.41 -24.84
CA ASN A 602 -13.74 8.26 -24.08
C ASN A 602 -13.85 9.69 -24.61
N ASN A 603 -13.73 9.92 -25.92
CA ASN A 603 -13.90 11.25 -26.49
C ASN A 603 -15.32 11.43 -27.05
N PHE A 604 -15.85 12.64 -26.92
CA PHE A 604 -17.02 13.10 -27.65
C PHE A 604 -16.59 13.91 -28.85
N ILE A 605 -17.02 13.48 -30.04
CA ILE A 605 -16.62 14.08 -31.31
C ILE A 605 -17.87 14.34 -32.12
N TYR A 606 -18.16 15.59 -32.42
CA TYR A 606 -19.28 15.93 -33.28
C TYR A 606 -19.07 17.24 -34.00
N PHE A 607 -19.81 17.40 -35.08
CA PHE A 607 -19.71 18.56 -35.94
C PHE A 607 -21.12 19.14 -36.06
N GLY A 608 -21.22 20.47 -35.92
CA GLY A 608 -22.49 21.19 -36.04
C GLY A 608 -23.05 21.18 -37.47
N THR A 609 -23.80 22.22 -37.83
CA THR A 609 -24.52 22.27 -39.12
C THR A 609 -23.64 22.62 -40.32
N GLN A 610 -22.65 21.80 -40.74
CA GLN A 610 -21.72 22.20 -41.82
C GLN A 610 -21.36 21.15 -42.87
N LYS A 611 -20.89 21.69 -44.01
CA LYS A 611 -20.67 21.05 -45.31
C LYS A 611 -19.17 20.95 -45.59
N ALA A 612 -18.49 20.03 -44.92
CA ALA A 612 -17.11 19.67 -45.27
C ALA A 612 -17.09 18.85 -46.57
N ASN A 613 -16.01 18.97 -47.36
CA ASN A 613 -15.79 18.12 -48.54
C ASN A 613 -15.18 16.75 -48.19
N SER A 614 -14.55 16.64 -47.01
CA SER A 614 -13.98 15.41 -46.44
C SER A 614 -13.88 15.57 -44.93
N TRP A 615 -14.42 14.62 -44.18
CA TRP A 615 -14.54 14.69 -42.73
C TRP A 615 -14.45 13.30 -42.08
N TYR A 616 -13.69 13.14 -41.01
CA TYR A 616 -13.82 11.96 -40.16
C TYR A 616 -13.71 12.32 -38.69
N GLY A 617 -14.52 11.66 -37.86
CA GLY A 617 -14.43 11.79 -36.40
C GLY A 617 -13.08 11.28 -35.89
N ILE A 618 -12.72 10.05 -36.27
CA ILE A 618 -11.43 9.43 -35.95
C ILE A 618 -10.75 8.92 -37.22
N THR A 619 -9.44 9.12 -37.35
CA THR A 619 -8.65 8.63 -38.48
C THR A 619 -7.38 7.91 -38.03
N ALA A 620 -6.92 6.94 -38.81
CA ALA A 620 -5.55 6.46 -38.77
C ALA A 620 -5.02 6.39 -40.21
N TYR A 621 -4.00 7.21 -40.49
CA TYR A 621 -3.34 7.31 -41.79
C TYR A 621 -1.88 6.89 -41.68
N TYR A 622 -1.46 5.90 -42.49
CA TYR A 622 -0.06 5.45 -42.62
C TYR A 622 0.63 4.94 -41.34
N ALA A 623 -0.12 4.65 -40.27
CA ALA A 623 0.44 4.13 -39.02
C ALA A 623 1.20 2.81 -39.24
N ASP A 624 2.41 2.69 -38.71
CA ASP A 624 3.23 1.47 -38.76
C ASP A 624 2.66 0.33 -37.89
N THR A 625 1.87 0.70 -36.88
CA THR A 625 1.30 -0.22 -35.89
C THR A 625 -0.17 0.07 -35.63
N THR A 626 -0.86 -0.90 -35.03
CA THR A 626 -2.30 -0.80 -34.77
C THR A 626 -2.64 0.36 -33.83
N VAL A 627 -3.54 1.25 -34.26
CA VAL A 627 -4.10 2.31 -33.41
C VAL A 627 -5.30 1.75 -32.64
N ASN A 628 -5.33 1.95 -31.33
CA ASN A 628 -6.38 1.45 -30.45
C ASN A 628 -7.46 2.52 -30.23
N VAL A 629 -8.71 2.20 -30.53
CA VAL A 629 -9.82 3.17 -30.45
C VAL A 629 -10.94 2.57 -29.62
N TYR A 630 -11.20 3.16 -28.44
CA TYR A 630 -12.09 2.57 -27.43
C TYR A 630 -13.13 3.54 -26.87
N ASN A 631 -14.38 3.12 -26.72
CA ASN A 631 -15.39 3.91 -26.00
C ASN A 631 -15.45 5.38 -26.47
N ASN A 632 -15.38 5.67 -27.76
CA ASN A 632 -15.62 7.04 -28.26
C ASN A 632 -17.08 7.17 -28.70
N THR A 633 -17.66 8.37 -28.62
CA THR A 633 -18.97 8.68 -29.24
C THR A 633 -18.79 9.73 -30.31
N ILE A 634 -19.05 9.32 -31.55
CA ILE A 634 -18.93 10.17 -32.75
C ILE A 634 -20.33 10.42 -33.30
N PHE A 635 -20.69 11.69 -33.49
CA PHE A 635 -21.98 12.07 -34.05
C PHE A 635 -21.84 13.06 -35.20
N GLN A 636 -22.52 12.78 -36.31
CA GLN A 636 -22.62 13.68 -37.46
C GLN A 636 -24.08 13.84 -37.86
N GLY A 637 -24.65 15.01 -37.59
CA GLY A 637 -26.05 15.34 -37.89
C GLY A 637 -26.30 15.92 -39.30
N SER A 638 -25.25 16.39 -39.99
CA SER A 638 -25.36 16.96 -41.34
C SER A 638 -24.01 17.04 -42.06
N SER A 639 -23.96 16.70 -43.35
CA SER A 639 -22.83 16.89 -44.26
C SER A 639 -23.34 16.99 -45.71
N ASN A 640 -22.49 17.46 -46.62
CA ASN A 640 -22.76 17.48 -48.06
C ASN A 640 -21.72 16.59 -48.77
N ASN A 641 -21.88 15.26 -48.67
CA ASN A 641 -21.02 14.22 -49.26
C ASN A 641 -19.53 14.33 -48.91
N GLY A 642 -18.99 13.28 -48.29
CA GLY A 642 -17.56 13.11 -48.10
C GLY A 642 -17.20 13.13 -46.62
N GLY A 643 -17.35 11.98 -45.97
CA GLY A 643 -16.82 11.75 -44.64
C GLY A 643 -17.27 10.44 -43.99
N GLY A 644 -17.01 10.30 -42.68
CA GLY A 644 -17.40 9.14 -41.90
C GLY A 644 -17.08 9.20 -40.41
N GLY A 645 -17.54 8.23 -39.63
CA GLY A 645 -17.26 8.17 -38.20
C GLY A 645 -15.78 7.91 -37.94
N MET A 646 -15.28 6.79 -38.44
CA MET A 646 -13.92 6.31 -38.25
C MET A 646 -13.37 5.74 -39.55
N ILE A 647 -12.12 6.03 -39.89
CA ILE A 647 -11.45 5.47 -41.08
C ILE A 647 -10.06 4.93 -40.78
N ALA A 648 -9.75 3.75 -41.33
CA ALA A 648 -8.39 3.22 -41.45
C ALA A 648 -7.90 3.30 -42.91
N ASP A 649 -6.81 4.01 -43.15
CA ASP A 649 -6.19 4.11 -44.48
C ASP A 649 -4.67 3.95 -44.40
N HIS A 650 -4.12 3.01 -45.16
CA HIS A 650 -2.74 2.53 -45.04
C HIS A 650 -2.33 2.17 -43.58
N ALA A 651 -3.31 1.86 -42.72
CA ALA A 651 -3.15 1.63 -41.29
C ALA A 651 -4.09 0.52 -40.78
N THR A 652 -3.90 0.10 -39.54
CA THR A 652 -4.80 -0.84 -38.83
C THR A 652 -5.40 -0.20 -37.59
N ILE A 653 -6.72 -0.33 -37.39
CA ILE A 653 -7.42 0.14 -36.18
C ILE A 653 -7.99 -1.05 -35.39
N LEU A 654 -7.76 -1.10 -34.08
CA LEU A 654 -8.48 -1.97 -33.14
C LEU A 654 -9.62 -1.19 -32.47
N ALA A 655 -10.85 -1.40 -32.93
CA ALA A 655 -12.03 -0.67 -32.47
C ALA A 655 -12.87 -1.51 -31.49
N LYS A 656 -13.08 -1.03 -30.26
CA LYS A 656 -14.03 -1.65 -29.31
C LYS A 656 -14.89 -0.63 -28.59
N ASN A 657 -16.15 -0.99 -28.30
CA ASN A 657 -17.06 -0.15 -27.53
C ASN A 657 -17.31 1.25 -28.11
N ASN A 658 -17.06 1.52 -29.39
CA ASN A 658 -17.28 2.87 -29.95
C ASN A 658 -18.72 3.02 -30.45
N ILE A 659 -19.28 4.22 -30.32
CA ILE A 659 -20.50 4.64 -31.01
C ILE A 659 -20.11 5.56 -32.17
N ALA A 660 -20.59 5.25 -33.37
CA ALA A 660 -20.57 6.16 -34.51
C ALA A 660 -21.99 6.31 -35.07
N ILE A 661 -22.51 7.54 -35.08
CA ILE A 661 -23.85 7.84 -35.59
C ILE A 661 -23.73 8.88 -36.70
N ILE A 662 -23.85 8.38 -37.92
CA ILE A 662 -23.81 9.16 -39.15
C ILE A 662 -25.22 9.18 -39.74
N THR A 663 -25.80 10.38 -39.89
CA THR A 663 -27.18 10.54 -40.41
C THR A 663 -27.21 10.97 -41.88
N VAL A 664 -26.07 10.99 -42.55
CA VAL A 664 -25.94 11.44 -43.94
C VAL A 664 -25.78 10.24 -44.88
N ALA A 665 -26.52 10.24 -45.99
CA ALA A 665 -26.45 9.17 -46.96
C ALA A 665 -25.13 9.25 -47.77
N GLY A 666 -24.36 8.14 -47.77
CA GLY A 666 -23.13 8.01 -48.55
C GLY A 666 -21.83 8.13 -47.74
N ASP A 667 -21.94 8.49 -46.45
CA ASP A 667 -20.85 8.51 -45.48
C ASP A 667 -20.97 7.25 -44.58
N TYR A 668 -19.84 6.73 -44.07
CA TYR A 668 -19.82 5.48 -43.29
C TYR A 668 -19.40 5.69 -41.83
N CYS A 669 -20.00 4.96 -40.89
CA CYS A 669 -19.62 4.96 -39.48
C CYS A 669 -18.23 4.36 -39.26
N PHE A 670 -17.93 3.26 -39.94
CA PHE A 670 -16.65 2.57 -39.92
C PHE A 670 -16.23 2.29 -41.36
N ASP A 671 -15.16 2.94 -41.81
CA ASP A 671 -14.70 2.89 -43.20
C ASP A 671 -13.25 2.40 -43.29
N THR A 672 -12.91 1.87 -44.45
CA THR A 672 -11.55 1.49 -44.80
C THR A 672 -11.29 1.91 -46.23
N ASP A 673 -10.19 2.62 -46.47
CA ASP A 673 -9.68 2.76 -47.84
C ASP A 673 -8.69 1.62 -48.11
N THR A 674 -7.38 1.89 -48.04
CA THR A 674 -6.36 0.83 -48.19
C THR A 674 -5.97 0.17 -46.86
N GLY A 675 -6.53 0.65 -45.75
CA GLY A 675 -6.30 0.13 -44.40
C GLY A 675 -7.22 -1.02 -44.01
N SER A 676 -7.27 -1.32 -42.71
CA SER A 676 -8.13 -2.39 -42.18
C SER A 676 -8.49 -2.21 -40.70
N TYR A 677 -9.56 -2.86 -40.27
CA TYR A 677 -9.82 -3.09 -38.85
C TYR A 677 -9.18 -4.39 -38.39
N ASP A 678 -8.57 -4.39 -37.20
CA ASP A 678 -8.04 -5.59 -36.55
C ASP A 678 -9.16 -6.61 -36.30
N GLY A 679 -8.86 -7.89 -36.46
CA GLY A 679 -9.83 -8.97 -36.31
C GLY A 679 -10.43 -9.13 -34.92
N ASN A 680 -9.84 -8.50 -33.89
CA ASN A 680 -10.36 -8.44 -32.53
C ASN A 680 -11.28 -7.24 -32.28
N SER A 681 -11.49 -6.38 -33.28
CA SER A 681 -12.46 -5.28 -33.19
C SER A 681 -13.87 -5.85 -33.00
N ASN A 682 -14.59 -5.38 -31.98
CA ASN A 682 -15.88 -5.95 -31.57
C ASN A 682 -16.62 -5.02 -30.59
N TYR A 683 -17.92 -5.28 -30.35
CA TYR A 683 -18.76 -4.51 -29.41
C TYR A 683 -18.86 -3.02 -29.76
N ASN A 684 -18.85 -2.66 -31.04
CA ASN A 684 -19.07 -1.29 -31.48
C ASN A 684 -20.56 -1.06 -31.79
N ALA A 685 -20.97 0.18 -32.01
CA ALA A 685 -22.31 0.49 -32.44
C ALA A 685 -22.30 1.55 -33.56
N SER A 686 -23.06 1.29 -34.64
CA SER A 686 -23.18 2.17 -35.79
C SER A 686 -24.64 2.48 -36.13
N SER A 687 -24.92 3.66 -36.70
CA SER A 687 -26.24 3.98 -37.26
C SER A 687 -26.57 3.25 -38.57
N GLU A 688 -25.64 2.45 -39.05
CA GLU A 688 -25.72 1.59 -40.23
C GLU A 688 -25.02 0.25 -39.96
N ALA A 689 -24.85 -0.60 -40.98
CA ALA A 689 -24.29 -1.95 -40.86
C ALA A 689 -22.78 -2.01 -41.22
N THR A 690 -21.98 -1.18 -40.57
CA THR A 690 -20.53 -1.10 -40.80
C THR A 690 -19.67 -1.43 -39.57
N SER A 691 -20.28 -1.62 -38.39
CA SER A 691 -19.50 -1.92 -37.19
C SER A 691 -18.68 -3.21 -37.31
N PRO A 692 -17.37 -3.19 -37.02
CA PRO A 692 -16.57 -4.41 -37.05
C PRO A 692 -16.89 -5.30 -35.85
N GLY A 693 -16.92 -6.62 -36.08
CA GLY A 693 -17.10 -7.65 -35.05
C GLY A 693 -18.54 -8.13 -34.84
N ALA A 694 -18.69 -9.36 -34.33
CA ALA A 694 -19.98 -10.07 -34.30
C ALA A 694 -20.93 -9.65 -33.18
N ASN A 695 -20.43 -9.02 -32.11
CA ASN A 695 -21.24 -8.54 -30.98
C ASN A 695 -21.56 -7.05 -31.10
N SER A 696 -21.31 -6.45 -32.26
CA SER A 696 -21.58 -5.04 -32.51
C SER A 696 -23.06 -4.79 -32.79
N LEU A 697 -23.51 -3.56 -32.52
CA LEU A 697 -24.88 -3.10 -32.70
C LEU A 697 -25.00 -2.23 -33.95
N ASP A 698 -25.59 -2.77 -35.00
CA ASP A 698 -25.82 -2.02 -36.24
C ASP A 698 -27.20 -1.34 -36.27
N ASN A 699 -27.33 -0.30 -37.09
CA ASN A 699 -28.57 0.42 -37.36
C ASN A 699 -29.21 1.09 -36.12
N ILE A 700 -28.39 1.56 -35.17
CA ILE A 700 -28.88 2.34 -34.01
C ILE A 700 -29.39 3.71 -34.48
N VAL A 701 -30.28 4.33 -33.70
CA VAL A 701 -30.90 5.61 -34.07
C VAL A 701 -30.53 6.71 -33.10
N ALA A 702 -30.02 7.83 -33.62
CA ALA A 702 -29.55 8.97 -32.84
C ALA A 702 -30.52 9.41 -31.74
N ALA A 703 -31.81 9.56 -32.08
CA ALA A 703 -32.85 10.06 -31.16
C ALA A 703 -33.20 9.11 -29.99
N SER A 704 -32.86 7.82 -30.11
CA SER A 704 -33.00 6.82 -29.04
C SER A 704 -31.70 6.50 -28.33
N THR A 705 -30.56 6.90 -28.89
CA THR A 705 -29.23 6.62 -28.33
C THR A 705 -28.67 7.79 -27.54
N LEU A 706 -28.83 9.03 -28.04
CA LEU A 706 -28.18 10.23 -27.49
C LEU A 706 -29.21 11.19 -26.87
N THR A 707 -28.77 11.96 -25.88
CA THR A 707 -29.61 12.91 -25.13
C THR A 707 -30.09 14.08 -25.99
N ALA A 708 -29.21 14.73 -26.73
CA ALA A 708 -29.56 15.79 -27.67
C ALA A 708 -28.64 15.81 -28.90
N THR A 709 -29.23 15.84 -30.09
CA THR A 709 -28.51 15.89 -31.38
C THR A 709 -28.81 17.17 -32.15
N THR A 710 -29.42 18.14 -31.49
CA THR A 710 -29.78 19.42 -32.10
C THR A 710 -28.55 20.29 -32.20
N ALA A 711 -28.29 20.80 -33.41
CA ALA A 711 -27.11 21.63 -33.65
C ALA A 711 -27.04 22.89 -32.78
N GLY A 712 -25.88 23.13 -32.18
CA GLY A 712 -25.62 24.20 -31.22
C GLY A 712 -26.09 23.90 -29.79
N SER A 713 -26.57 22.68 -29.53
CA SER A 713 -26.97 22.20 -28.20
C SER A 713 -26.78 20.68 -28.09
N GLU A 714 -25.79 20.14 -28.79
CA GLU A 714 -25.49 18.72 -28.79
C GLU A 714 -25.09 18.26 -27.38
N ASN A 715 -25.61 17.10 -27.00
CA ASN A 715 -25.28 16.39 -25.78
C ASN A 715 -25.28 14.90 -26.15
N LEU A 716 -24.07 14.34 -26.22
CA LEU A 716 -23.83 12.97 -26.66
C LEU A 716 -23.87 11.94 -25.52
N HIS A 717 -24.27 12.34 -24.31
CA HIS A 717 -24.57 11.39 -23.24
C HIS A 717 -25.66 10.43 -23.69
N LEU A 718 -25.55 9.18 -23.22
CA LEU A 718 -26.50 8.13 -23.52
C LEU A 718 -27.88 8.49 -22.98
N LYS A 719 -28.89 8.17 -23.76
CA LYS A 719 -30.28 8.31 -23.37
C LYS A 719 -30.75 7.05 -22.65
N ALA A 720 -31.52 7.21 -21.57
CA ALA A 720 -32.12 6.08 -20.87
C ALA A 720 -32.87 5.14 -21.83
N GLY A 721 -32.57 3.83 -21.72
CA GLY A 721 -33.11 2.79 -22.59
C GLY A 721 -32.42 2.64 -23.95
N ALA A 722 -31.32 3.36 -24.21
CA ALA A 722 -30.49 3.13 -25.40
C ALA A 722 -29.98 1.68 -25.44
N SER A 723 -29.93 1.10 -26.64
CA SER A 723 -29.41 -0.27 -26.84
C SER A 723 -27.93 -0.41 -26.52
N SER A 724 -27.20 0.70 -26.48
CA SER A 724 -25.78 0.77 -26.14
C SER A 724 -25.49 0.59 -24.65
N ILE A 725 -26.53 0.69 -23.80
CA ILE A 725 -26.41 0.53 -22.36
C ILE A 725 -26.16 -0.96 -22.05
N ASN A 726 -25.18 -1.26 -21.20
CA ASN A 726 -24.82 -2.61 -20.76
C ASN A 726 -24.47 -3.57 -21.92
N ALA A 727 -23.98 -3.04 -23.05
CA ALA A 727 -23.72 -3.80 -24.27
C ALA A 727 -22.22 -3.89 -24.64
N GLY A 728 -21.34 -3.25 -23.87
CA GLY A 728 -19.90 -3.19 -24.10
C GLY A 728 -19.10 -4.31 -23.44
N VAL A 729 -17.83 -4.41 -23.81
CA VAL A 729 -16.83 -5.32 -23.19
C VAL A 729 -15.98 -4.58 -22.16
N ASP A 730 -15.54 -5.30 -21.12
CA ASP A 730 -14.64 -4.75 -20.10
C ASP A 730 -13.27 -4.37 -20.68
N LEU A 731 -12.89 -3.10 -20.51
CA LEU A 731 -11.58 -2.53 -20.88
C LEU A 731 -10.85 -1.94 -19.67
N SER A 732 -11.15 -2.41 -18.46
CA SER A 732 -10.60 -1.94 -17.17
C SER A 732 -9.07 -2.00 -17.07
N THR A 733 -8.41 -2.78 -17.93
CA THR A 733 -6.95 -2.81 -18.07
C THR A 733 -6.38 -1.58 -18.77
N VAL A 734 -7.20 -0.81 -19.48
CA VAL A 734 -6.81 0.41 -20.22
C VAL A 734 -7.28 1.66 -19.48
N PHE A 735 -8.55 1.71 -19.05
CA PHE A 735 -9.12 2.82 -18.28
C PHE A 735 -10.31 2.35 -17.45
N THR A 736 -10.75 3.14 -16.47
CA THR A 736 -11.86 2.76 -15.56
C THR A 736 -12.94 3.83 -15.40
N THR A 737 -12.76 4.97 -16.07
CA THR A 737 -13.69 6.11 -15.98
C THR A 737 -14.00 6.66 -17.37
N ASP A 738 -15.18 7.25 -17.53
CA ASP A 738 -15.73 7.75 -18.78
C ASP A 738 -15.42 9.26 -19.05
N ILE A 739 -16.18 9.89 -19.97
CA ILE A 739 -16.03 11.29 -20.41
C ILE A 739 -16.16 12.34 -19.28
N ASP A 740 -16.93 12.05 -18.23
CA ASP A 740 -17.17 12.95 -17.09
C ASP A 740 -16.71 12.36 -15.74
N ALA A 741 -15.83 11.35 -15.83
CA ALA A 741 -15.17 10.65 -14.72
C ALA A 741 -16.08 9.78 -13.85
N GLN A 742 -17.24 9.38 -14.37
CA GLN A 742 -18.03 8.31 -13.79
C GLN A 742 -17.29 6.98 -13.94
N THR A 743 -17.43 6.11 -12.94
CA THR A 743 -16.74 4.80 -12.92
C THR A 743 -17.48 3.82 -13.82
N ARG A 744 -16.75 3.00 -14.57
CA ARG A 744 -17.31 1.94 -15.40
C ARG A 744 -17.13 0.55 -14.78
N PRO A 745 -18.14 -0.35 -14.82
CA PRO A 745 -19.53 -0.08 -15.21
C PRO A 745 -20.35 0.51 -14.05
N THR A 746 -21.45 1.19 -14.37
CA THR A 746 -22.54 1.49 -13.44
C THR A 746 -23.67 0.46 -13.60
N GLY A 747 -24.36 0.08 -12.52
CA GLY A 747 -25.48 -0.86 -12.60
C GLY A 747 -25.08 -2.33 -12.83
N ALA A 748 -25.73 -3.02 -13.78
CA ALA A 748 -25.81 -4.48 -13.94
C ALA A 748 -24.49 -5.22 -14.26
N GLY A 749 -23.34 -4.56 -14.13
CA GLY A 749 -22.01 -5.18 -14.21
C GLY A 749 -21.43 -5.31 -15.62
N THR A 750 -21.98 -4.61 -16.61
CA THR A 750 -21.50 -4.56 -17.99
C THR A 750 -21.28 -3.13 -18.43
N TRP A 751 -20.22 -2.87 -19.21
CA TRP A 751 -19.89 -1.53 -19.67
C TRP A 751 -20.90 -1.04 -20.71
N ASP A 752 -21.09 0.27 -20.80
CA ASP A 752 -21.79 0.87 -21.92
C ASP A 752 -20.86 0.98 -23.16
N ILE A 753 -21.45 0.86 -24.35
CA ILE A 753 -20.80 1.24 -25.60
C ILE A 753 -20.86 2.77 -25.71
N GLY A 754 -19.76 3.43 -26.05
CA GLY A 754 -19.63 4.88 -26.19
C GLY A 754 -18.82 5.51 -25.05
N ALA A 755 -18.61 6.83 -25.14
CA ALA A 755 -17.77 7.60 -24.21
C ALA A 755 -18.43 7.95 -22.88
N ASP A 756 -19.75 7.75 -22.75
CA ASP A 756 -20.54 7.95 -21.54
C ASP A 756 -20.91 6.59 -20.90
N GLU A 757 -20.99 6.55 -19.58
CA GLU A 757 -21.53 5.44 -18.80
C GLU A 757 -22.77 5.95 -18.05
N ILE A 758 -23.96 5.53 -18.46
CA ILE A 758 -25.19 6.10 -17.92
C ILE A 758 -25.42 5.64 -16.48
N VAL A 759 -25.77 6.57 -15.60
CA VAL A 759 -26.31 6.21 -14.27
C VAL A 759 -27.81 5.98 -14.41
N ALA A 760 -28.29 4.75 -14.16
CA ALA A 760 -29.72 4.45 -14.14
C ALA A 760 -30.43 5.30 -13.07
N SER A 761 -31.66 5.74 -13.35
CA SER A 761 -32.43 6.57 -12.41
C SER A 761 -33.20 5.70 -11.40
N ASN A 762 -32.94 5.86 -10.11
CA ASN A 762 -33.70 5.22 -9.03
C ASN A 762 -35.20 5.60 -9.06
N ASN A 763 -36.09 4.62 -8.95
CA ASN A 763 -37.52 4.77 -8.73
C ASN A 763 -37.88 4.45 -7.28
N THR A 764 -38.88 5.16 -6.76
CA THR A 764 -39.32 4.92 -5.38
C THR A 764 -40.21 3.66 -5.30
N PRO A 765 -39.99 2.77 -4.33
CA PRO A 765 -40.83 1.61 -4.12
C PRO A 765 -42.29 1.97 -3.82
N THR A 766 -43.15 0.96 -3.80
CA THR A 766 -44.57 1.07 -3.43
C THR A 766 -44.96 0.01 -2.41
N ILE A 767 -45.91 0.33 -1.52
CA ILE A 767 -46.50 -0.64 -0.58
C ILE A 767 -47.82 -1.14 -1.15
N SER A 768 -47.86 -2.41 -1.52
CA SER A 768 -49.08 -3.08 -2.00
C SER A 768 -50.03 -3.39 -0.85
N SER A 769 -49.50 -3.86 0.29
CA SER A 769 -50.27 -4.06 1.53
C SER A 769 -49.38 -4.14 2.77
N GLY A 770 -49.95 -3.84 3.95
CA GLY A 770 -49.29 -3.98 5.25
C GLY A 770 -50.29 -4.43 6.30
N THR A 771 -50.05 -5.57 6.95
CA THR A 771 -50.95 -6.17 7.95
C THR A 771 -50.18 -6.68 9.17
N ASP A 772 -50.87 -6.85 10.30
CA ASP A 772 -50.28 -7.39 11.52
C ASP A 772 -51.07 -8.57 12.10
N THR A 773 -50.36 -9.53 12.72
CA THR A 773 -50.97 -10.72 13.32
C THR A 773 -50.05 -11.41 14.34
N PRO A 774 -50.55 -11.97 15.46
CA PRO A 774 -51.93 -11.89 15.95
C PRO A 774 -52.24 -10.54 16.61
N ASP A 775 -53.44 -10.01 16.35
CA ASP A 775 -53.99 -8.83 17.03
C ASP A 775 -55.41 -9.15 17.57
N PRO A 776 -55.63 -9.17 18.91
CA PRO A 776 -54.71 -8.79 19.98
C PRO A 776 -53.70 -9.89 20.35
N THR A 777 -52.54 -9.47 20.86
CA THR A 777 -51.48 -10.34 21.38
C THR A 777 -51.33 -10.25 22.91
N ASN A 778 -50.46 -11.06 23.51
CA ASN A 778 -50.16 -11.02 24.94
C ASN A 778 -48.71 -10.54 25.20
N PRO A 779 -48.43 -9.89 26.35
CA PRO A 779 -47.07 -9.56 26.74
C PRO A 779 -46.16 -10.79 26.77
N GLY A 780 -44.95 -10.68 26.21
CA GLY A 780 -44.01 -11.82 26.06
C GLY A 780 -44.36 -12.77 24.91
N ARG A 781 -45.31 -12.42 24.04
CA ARG A 781 -45.53 -13.03 22.72
C ARG A 781 -45.12 -12.04 21.63
N SER A 782 -45.11 -12.50 20.38
CA SER A 782 -44.71 -11.68 19.24
C SER A 782 -45.90 -11.25 18.38
N VAL A 783 -45.77 -10.12 17.69
CA VAL A 783 -46.64 -9.68 16.58
C VAL A 783 -45.80 -9.69 15.31
N SER A 784 -46.36 -10.23 14.23
CA SER A 784 -45.76 -10.24 12.90
C SER A 784 -46.41 -9.17 12.03
N PHE A 785 -45.61 -8.32 11.41
CA PHE A 785 -46.00 -7.36 10.38
C PHE A 785 -45.65 -7.95 9.01
N ILE A 786 -46.64 -8.15 8.14
CA ILE A 786 -46.50 -8.71 6.80
C ILE A 786 -46.70 -7.58 5.81
N VAL A 787 -45.65 -7.27 5.03
CA VAL A 787 -45.59 -6.13 4.11
C VAL A 787 -45.28 -6.61 2.70
N ASP A 788 -46.23 -6.38 1.80
CA ASP A 788 -46.14 -6.63 0.37
C ASP A 788 -45.75 -5.32 -0.34
N TRP A 789 -44.75 -5.38 -1.21
CA TRP A 789 -44.15 -4.21 -1.84
C TRP A 789 -43.81 -4.48 -3.30
N ASN A 790 -43.65 -3.42 -4.10
CA ASN A 790 -43.20 -3.52 -5.48
C ASN A 790 -42.31 -2.35 -5.87
N ASP A 791 -41.33 -2.59 -6.73
CA ASP A 791 -40.48 -1.57 -7.33
C ASP A 791 -40.51 -1.65 -8.87
N ALA A 792 -40.37 -0.51 -9.54
CA ALA A 792 -40.28 -0.44 -11.00
C ALA A 792 -38.89 -0.82 -11.50
N ASP A 793 -37.87 -0.69 -10.65
CA ASP A 793 -36.49 -1.03 -10.97
C ASP A 793 -36.25 -2.53 -10.84
N SER A 794 -35.62 -3.12 -11.87
CA SER A 794 -35.45 -4.57 -11.95
C SER A 794 -34.29 -5.06 -11.10
N GLY A 795 -34.58 -5.94 -10.15
CA GLY A 795 -33.55 -6.61 -9.33
C GLY A 795 -33.22 -5.89 -8.02
N GLU A 796 -33.99 -4.86 -7.67
CA GLU A 796 -33.79 -4.04 -6.49
C GLU A 796 -34.04 -4.74 -5.16
N THR A 797 -33.41 -4.20 -4.13
CA THR A 797 -33.52 -4.71 -2.76
C THR A 797 -34.09 -3.64 -1.83
N ILE A 798 -35.03 -4.01 -0.95
CA ILE A 798 -35.68 -3.05 -0.05
C ILE A 798 -35.43 -3.30 1.42
N LYS A 799 -35.63 -2.26 2.24
CA LYS A 799 -35.83 -2.35 3.67
C LYS A 799 -37.23 -1.89 4.05
N VAL A 800 -37.90 -2.73 4.83
CA VAL A 800 -39.17 -2.36 5.47
C VAL A 800 -38.90 -1.81 6.87
N LYS A 801 -39.51 -0.66 7.17
CA LYS A 801 -39.45 0.03 8.46
C LYS A 801 -40.85 0.12 9.04
N VAL A 802 -41.11 -0.53 10.17
CA VAL A 802 -42.35 -0.40 10.94
C VAL A 802 -42.10 0.57 12.10
N CYS A 803 -42.29 1.86 11.85
CA CYS A 803 -41.98 2.97 12.75
C CYS A 803 -43.07 3.21 13.80
N LYS A 804 -42.68 3.80 14.94
CA LYS A 804 -43.60 4.26 16.01
C LYS A 804 -44.25 5.61 15.70
N THR A 805 -43.59 6.41 14.85
CA THR A 805 -44.05 7.72 14.40
C THR A 805 -44.12 7.76 12.88
N ASP A 806 -44.97 8.63 12.35
CA ASP A 806 -45.12 8.87 10.91
C ASP A 806 -44.01 9.76 10.35
N ALA A 807 -42.76 9.34 10.51
CA ALA A 807 -41.59 10.11 10.08
C ALA A 807 -40.37 9.23 9.87
N LEU A 808 -39.65 9.51 8.77
CA LEU A 808 -38.36 8.94 8.42
C LEU A 808 -37.36 10.04 8.07
N THR A 809 -36.13 9.91 8.58
CA THR A 809 -34.97 10.68 8.13
C THR A 809 -33.84 9.72 7.77
N SER A 810 -33.29 9.83 6.56
CA SER A 810 -32.21 8.96 6.07
C SER A 810 -32.52 7.46 6.27
N GLN A 811 -33.73 7.04 5.88
CA GLN A 811 -34.29 5.69 6.08
C GLN A 811 -34.43 5.20 7.54
N ASN A 812 -34.31 6.09 8.53
CA ASN A 812 -34.45 5.73 9.94
C ASN A 812 -35.74 6.28 10.55
N CYS A 813 -36.42 5.47 11.36
CA CYS A 813 -37.63 5.89 12.09
C CYS A 813 -37.27 6.92 13.17
N ASP A 814 -37.71 8.17 12.99
CA ASP A 814 -37.32 9.28 13.88
C ASP A 814 -37.77 9.07 15.33
N GLY A 815 -38.95 8.46 15.55
CA GLY A 815 -39.49 8.12 16.87
C GLY A 815 -39.21 6.69 17.35
N GLY A 816 -38.28 5.99 16.70
CA GLY A 816 -38.01 4.57 16.92
C GLY A 816 -38.96 3.65 16.15
N TYR A 817 -38.73 2.34 16.25
CA TYR A 817 -39.43 1.31 15.45
C TYR A 817 -40.02 0.20 16.33
N TRP A 818 -41.07 -0.45 15.81
CA TRP A 818 -41.58 -1.73 16.30
C TRP A 818 -40.78 -2.88 15.71
N ALA A 819 -40.58 -2.86 14.39
CA ALA A 819 -39.77 -3.83 13.69
C ALA A 819 -39.12 -3.19 12.45
N THR A 820 -37.94 -3.66 12.06
CA THR A 820 -37.26 -3.24 10.83
C THR A 820 -36.53 -4.43 10.24
N SER A 821 -36.47 -4.52 8.92
CA SER A 821 -35.57 -5.49 8.28
C SER A 821 -34.12 -5.14 8.60
N SER A 822 -33.32 -6.15 8.95
CA SER A 822 -31.92 -5.96 9.36
C SER A 822 -30.94 -5.79 8.19
N ALA A 823 -31.41 -6.07 6.97
CA ALA A 823 -30.68 -5.95 5.71
C ALA A 823 -31.70 -5.60 4.60
N PHE A 824 -31.18 -5.15 3.45
CA PHE A 824 -32.00 -5.08 2.24
C PHE A 824 -32.37 -6.50 1.77
N THR A 825 -33.52 -6.65 1.13
CA THR A 825 -34.06 -7.95 0.75
C THR A 825 -34.95 -7.85 -0.49
N THR A 826 -34.98 -8.93 -1.27
CA THR A 826 -35.95 -9.16 -2.36
C THR A 826 -37.19 -9.92 -1.88
N ALA A 827 -37.29 -10.24 -0.58
CA ALA A 827 -38.40 -11.00 -0.04
C ALA A 827 -39.70 -10.19 -0.11
N ASP A 828 -40.68 -10.74 -0.82
CA ASP A 828 -42.00 -10.16 -1.01
C ASP A 828 -43.07 -11.27 -0.94
N PRO A 829 -44.04 -11.22 -0.01
CA PRO A 829 -44.14 -10.25 1.08
C PRO A 829 -43.09 -10.50 2.17
N LEU A 830 -42.59 -9.42 2.78
CA LEU A 830 -41.67 -9.49 3.91
C LEU A 830 -42.42 -9.57 5.25
N THR A 831 -42.02 -10.51 6.11
CA THR A 831 -42.54 -10.63 7.47
C THR A 831 -41.51 -10.13 8.50
N LEU A 832 -41.89 -9.15 9.32
CA LEU A 832 -41.10 -8.61 10.41
C LEU A 832 -41.74 -8.90 11.76
N ILE A 833 -40.95 -9.24 12.78
CA ILE A 833 -41.46 -9.67 14.08
C ILE A 833 -41.09 -8.65 15.16
N TYR A 834 -42.06 -8.29 15.99
CA TYR A 834 -41.87 -7.54 17.23
C TYR A 834 -42.24 -8.41 18.44
N ASP A 835 -41.28 -8.64 19.34
CA ASP A 835 -41.54 -9.29 20.63
C ASP A 835 -42.12 -8.27 21.61
N VAL A 836 -43.38 -8.48 22.00
CA VAL A 836 -44.15 -7.50 22.76
C VAL A 836 -43.65 -7.39 24.19
N ALA A 837 -43.24 -6.17 24.56
CA ALA A 837 -42.68 -5.90 25.86
C ALA A 837 -43.76 -5.91 26.95
N SER A 838 -43.36 -6.21 28.19
CA SER A 838 -44.27 -6.22 29.35
C SER A 838 -44.93 -4.86 29.60
N GLU A 839 -44.28 -3.77 29.21
CA GLU A 839 -44.78 -2.41 29.33
C GLU A 839 -45.91 -2.07 28.35
N ASP A 840 -46.07 -2.82 27.26
CA ASP A 840 -47.16 -2.62 26.31
C ASP A 840 -48.49 -3.24 26.79
N ALA A 841 -48.48 -4.00 27.88
CA ALA A 841 -49.65 -4.69 28.40
C ALA A 841 -50.85 -3.73 28.60
N GLY A 842 -51.98 -4.04 27.96
CA GLY A 842 -53.21 -3.25 28.04
C GLY A 842 -53.23 -2.01 27.15
N GLN A 843 -52.27 -1.84 26.24
CA GLN A 843 -52.18 -0.69 25.33
C GLN A 843 -52.50 -1.09 23.87
N THR A 844 -53.06 -0.15 23.11
CA THR A 844 -53.10 -0.19 21.64
C THR A 844 -52.00 0.72 21.11
N ARG A 845 -51.17 0.21 20.20
CA ARG A 845 -49.99 0.90 19.65
C ARG A 845 -50.21 1.21 18.17
N ASN A 846 -49.93 2.44 17.76
CA ASN A 846 -49.91 2.83 16.35
C ASN A 846 -48.59 2.42 15.70
N TYR A 847 -48.62 2.08 14.42
CA TYR A 847 -47.44 1.82 13.60
C TYR A 847 -47.55 2.48 12.22
N TYR A 848 -46.40 2.74 11.61
CA TYR A 848 -46.26 3.35 10.29
C TYR A 848 -45.22 2.57 9.48
N ILE A 849 -45.64 1.95 8.38
CA ILE A 849 -44.80 1.14 7.50
C ILE A 849 -44.24 2.03 6.40
N PHE A 850 -42.94 1.98 6.20
CA PHE A 850 -42.25 2.54 5.05
C PHE A 850 -41.41 1.45 4.38
N VAL A 851 -41.27 1.53 3.06
CA VAL A 851 -40.36 0.67 2.28
C VAL A 851 -39.36 1.59 1.58
N CYS A 852 -38.07 1.27 1.70
CA CYS A 852 -37.00 2.04 1.07
C CYS A 852 -36.08 1.12 0.29
N ASP A 853 -35.67 1.50 -0.92
CA ASP A 853 -34.63 0.83 -1.70
C ASP A 853 -33.22 1.16 -1.16
N ASP A 854 -32.22 0.47 -1.72
CA ASP A 854 -30.80 0.61 -1.38
C ASP A 854 -30.13 1.87 -1.96
N GLU A 855 -30.80 2.55 -2.89
CA GLU A 855 -30.47 3.87 -3.41
C GLU A 855 -31.20 5.02 -2.68
N ALA A 856 -31.87 4.69 -1.57
CA ALA A 856 -32.50 5.58 -0.61
C ALA A 856 -33.72 6.39 -1.03
N ALA A 857 -34.46 5.95 -2.04
CA ALA A 857 -35.84 6.38 -2.16
C ALA A 857 -36.74 5.58 -1.18
N CYS A 858 -37.77 6.23 -0.64
CA CYS A 858 -38.66 5.65 0.37
C CYS A 858 -40.11 5.99 0.05
N THR A 859 -41.01 5.04 0.32
CA THR A 859 -42.45 5.26 0.17
C THR A 859 -42.97 6.32 1.16
N SER A 860 -44.16 6.87 0.88
CA SER A 860 -44.99 7.43 1.96
C SER A 860 -45.41 6.32 2.93
N SER A 861 -45.78 6.68 4.17
CA SER A 861 -46.16 5.69 5.16
C SER A 861 -47.51 5.01 4.87
N SER A 862 -47.64 3.75 5.26
CA SER A 862 -48.91 3.06 5.47
C SER A 862 -49.12 2.84 6.97
N SER A 863 -50.24 3.30 7.54
CA SER A 863 -50.47 3.28 8.99
C SER A 863 -51.41 2.17 9.44
N GLY A 864 -51.23 1.70 10.69
CA GLY A 864 -52.09 0.71 11.34
C GLY A 864 -51.95 0.70 12.86
N THR A 865 -52.64 -0.22 13.53
CA THR A 865 -52.57 -0.40 14.99
C THR A 865 -52.55 -1.87 15.38
N PHE A 866 -51.84 -2.22 16.45
CA PHE A 866 -51.96 -3.52 17.11
C PHE A 866 -52.26 -3.36 18.61
N SER A 867 -52.98 -4.30 19.20
CA SER A 867 -53.43 -4.28 20.60
C SER A 867 -52.79 -5.38 21.45
N VAL A 868 -52.47 -5.05 22.70
CA VAL A 868 -51.86 -5.98 23.66
C VAL A 868 -52.77 -6.17 24.87
N ASN A 869 -53.11 -7.42 25.18
CA ASN A 869 -53.92 -7.76 26.35
C ASN A 869 -53.20 -7.41 27.67
N GLY A 870 -53.96 -7.19 28.75
CA GLY A 870 -53.39 -6.95 30.09
C GLY A 870 -52.75 -8.21 30.72
N THR A 871 -51.82 -8.02 31.66
CA THR A 871 -51.19 -9.13 32.42
C THR A 871 -52.20 -9.84 33.34
N SER A 872 -52.33 -11.16 33.20
CA SER A 872 -53.19 -11.98 34.06
C SER A 872 -52.58 -12.11 35.47
N VAL A 873 -53.28 -11.60 36.49
CA VAL A 873 -52.92 -11.77 37.91
C VAL A 873 -53.68 -12.96 38.51
N VAL A 874 -53.11 -14.16 38.42
CA VAL A 874 -53.61 -15.32 39.20
C VAL A 874 -52.54 -15.73 40.22
N PRO A 875 -52.80 -15.65 41.54
CA PRO A 875 -51.83 -16.05 42.55
C PRO A 875 -51.66 -17.58 42.63
N ASN A 876 -50.41 -18.02 42.79
CA ASN A 876 -50.01 -19.43 42.93
C ASN A 876 -50.84 -20.19 43.98
N VAL A 877 -51.74 -21.07 43.55
CA VAL A 877 -52.37 -22.09 44.41
C VAL A 877 -51.49 -23.34 44.38
N LYS A 878 -50.75 -23.59 45.46
CA LYS A 878 -50.11 -24.90 45.69
C LYS A 878 -51.19 -25.93 46.01
N PHE A 879 -51.36 -26.94 45.16
CA PHE A 879 -52.10 -28.15 45.53
C PHE A 879 -51.18 -29.07 46.35
N ARG A 880 -51.72 -29.58 47.48
CA ARG A 880 -51.11 -30.63 48.31
C ARG A 880 -51.40 -32.00 47.72
#